data_AF-A0A0M9FQQ9-F1
#
_entry.id   AF-A0A0M9FQQ9-F1
#
_cell.length_a   1.000
_cell.length_b   1.000
_cell.length_c   1.000
_cell.angle_alpha   90.00
_cell.angle_beta   90.00
_cell.angle_gamma   90.00
#
_symmetry.space_group_name_H-M   'P 1'
#
loop_
_entity.id
_entity.type
_entity.pdbx_description
1 polymer ?
#
loop_
_entity_poly.entity_id
_entity_poly.type
_entity_poly.pdbx_seq_one_letter_code
_entity_poly.pdbx_strand_id
1 'polypeptide(L)'
;MDARATASPQPSAMTAESSSAASSPTSSSPHINSLLVSSQTLQHAYRHRDTAQSSALQKRLVDLLRTSTSKAETVEAFFLVAGSDKEALTPATFAQFTSALLKHNVVTQMGTTAYAAALADAVGAGDDRWSHVEPAESRAFSLFQAQRLERYAVKGTSFEEKLGLTLEGADNAVVTLTQYQLQKHASRALPASLDVLEELMHLDVSWTSALKVYAYAKELAQVDPPAGMTARLMGLMTGYRTNGLGSRPWQAALRLYDELTQSGYDVPLDAHAAALDAVWRRGDTFAKPHQSPSPQEQGLMWQALVRVRENVKDGEVVGEAGCRFSEALVKAASATGRWEVAVQLLGEMDVTLADTSSRLLVPTAETFLFAMAACNVAHNAAYATSLFKAFGGLYTLRSAHPEALATYLQSLRHVEHLAGHIGSQVEELVMDGHGLDRPCSVACLQLLSSQRVHTKSEKWRLAQLLLRSYDSNPWPQQPQARQAELQTIFRCCHLIAAASATASGSRSGGNACPLLAELEGYLVSLFGADSPECQWLKDTEVYSLLTAHSWQHALAVFERTVVNRPSAKVADLPIPLRQARQMLAHTLLKCGHAAHVTDEPFLLDEDRQEQDKALVHDYLAFAVRTVREVYAATADTLPRGITAELLLLQSLQTTQTGERQRLALEAMRELACGQASIVTPRIIDLVSQALSLTEEHVQGVLMDGSAQLREKALQSSEKHLGLRAPCLERVFL
;
A
#
# COMPACT_ATOMS: atom_id res chain seq x y z
N MET A 1 -50.81 -25.38 -73.86
CA MET A 1 -49.75 -25.62 -74.86
C MET A 1 -49.07 -24.29 -75.13
N ASP A 2 -47.75 -24.34 -75.18
CA ASP A 2 -46.78 -23.48 -75.87
C ASP A 2 -46.87 -21.95 -75.78
N ALA A 3 -45.72 -21.35 -75.50
CA ALA A 3 -45.49 -19.90 -75.53
C ALA A 3 -44.47 -19.53 -76.62
N ARG A 4 -44.62 -18.35 -77.22
CA ARG A 4 -43.64 -17.59 -78.04
C ARG A 4 -44.07 -16.10 -77.97
N ALA A 5 -43.18 -15.15 -77.65
CA ALA A 5 -42.17 -14.53 -78.51
C ALA A 5 -42.79 -13.67 -79.64
N THR A 6 -42.34 -12.45 -79.98
CA THR A 6 -41.12 -11.70 -79.58
C THR A 6 -41.33 -10.18 -79.80
N ALA A 7 -40.38 -9.31 -79.40
CA ALA A 7 -40.50 -7.84 -79.46
C ALA A 7 -39.61 -7.17 -80.53
N SER A 8 -39.93 -5.92 -80.93
CA SER A 8 -39.05 -4.88 -81.54
C SER A 8 -39.90 -3.68 -82.06
N PRO A 9 -39.34 -2.50 -82.44
CA PRO A 9 -38.15 -1.78 -81.95
C PRO A 9 -38.42 -0.26 -81.63
N GLN A 10 -37.38 0.48 -81.21
CA GLN A 10 -37.32 1.98 -81.16
C GLN A 10 -36.71 2.56 -82.46
N PRO A 11 -36.59 3.91 -82.65
CA PRO A 11 -35.34 4.61 -82.22
C PRO A 11 -35.41 6.14 -81.90
N SER A 12 -34.33 6.65 -81.27
CA SER A 12 -33.78 8.05 -81.23
C SER A 12 -34.64 9.23 -80.70
N ALA A 13 -34.20 10.12 -79.78
CA ALA A 13 -32.93 10.85 -79.53
C ALA A 13 -32.79 12.16 -80.37
N MET A 14 -32.19 13.27 -79.90
CA MET A 14 -31.12 13.45 -78.89
C MET A 14 -31.24 14.75 -78.04
N THR A 15 -30.58 14.77 -76.86
CA THR A 15 -29.80 15.88 -76.19
C THR A 15 -30.39 17.31 -76.10
N ALA A 16 -30.24 18.09 -75.02
CA ALA A 16 -29.56 18.01 -73.70
C ALA A 16 -29.86 19.36 -72.95
N GLU A 17 -29.60 19.68 -71.68
CA GLU A 17 -29.10 19.03 -70.44
C GLU A 17 -29.37 20.00 -69.24
N SER A 18 -29.10 19.77 -67.93
CA SER A 18 -28.58 18.63 -67.13
C SER A 18 -29.03 18.79 -65.65
N SER A 19 -28.71 17.78 -64.81
CA SER A 19 -28.77 17.78 -63.32
C SER A 19 -30.13 17.87 -62.61
N SER A 20 -30.36 17.21 -61.46
CA SER A 20 -29.93 15.87 -61.01
C SER A 20 -30.72 15.43 -59.76
N ALA A 21 -31.49 14.33 -59.86
CA ALA A 21 -32.00 13.51 -58.75
C ALA A 21 -32.94 14.17 -57.70
N ALA A 22 -33.78 13.45 -56.96
CA ALA A 22 -34.52 12.21 -57.28
C ALA A 22 -35.74 12.10 -56.33
N SER A 23 -36.87 11.59 -56.83
CA SER A 23 -38.06 11.32 -56.02
C SER A 23 -37.94 10.02 -55.22
N SER A 24 -38.44 9.99 -53.97
CA SER A 24 -38.67 8.75 -53.22
C SER A 24 -39.90 8.87 -52.31
N PRO A 25 -40.84 7.91 -52.34
CA PRO A 25 -42.05 7.92 -51.50
C PRO A 25 -41.81 7.34 -50.11
N THR A 26 -42.73 7.63 -49.19
CA THR A 26 -42.73 7.13 -47.81
C THR A 26 -43.04 5.63 -47.72
N SER A 27 -42.18 4.85 -47.06
CA SER A 27 -42.47 3.52 -46.55
C SER A 27 -42.34 3.49 -45.02
N SER A 28 -43.47 3.37 -44.32
CA SER A 28 -43.52 3.36 -42.85
C SER A 28 -43.16 1.98 -42.29
N SER A 29 -41.95 1.85 -41.75
CA SER A 29 -41.43 0.59 -41.20
C SER A 29 -42.20 0.10 -39.96
N PRO A 30 -42.79 -1.12 -39.96
CA PRO A 30 -43.56 -1.62 -38.82
C PRO A 30 -42.73 -1.78 -37.53
N HIS A 31 -41.41 -1.91 -37.65
CA HIS A 31 -40.49 -2.06 -36.52
C HIS A 31 -40.45 -0.83 -35.58
N ILE A 32 -40.68 0.38 -36.10
CA ILE A 32 -40.72 1.59 -35.25
C ILE A 32 -41.94 1.54 -34.32
N ASN A 33 -43.09 1.10 -34.84
CA ASN A 33 -44.29 0.92 -34.04
C ASN A 33 -44.14 -0.24 -33.04
N SER A 34 -43.46 -1.35 -33.39
CA SER A 34 -43.21 -2.42 -32.41
C SER A 34 -42.25 -1.97 -31.29
N LEU A 35 -41.26 -1.12 -31.59
CA LEU A 35 -40.36 -0.54 -30.58
C LEU A 35 -41.05 0.50 -29.69
N LEU A 36 -41.96 1.30 -30.25
CA LEU A 36 -42.81 2.21 -29.47
C LEU A 36 -43.79 1.44 -28.57
N VAL A 37 -44.39 0.35 -29.08
CA VAL A 37 -45.29 -0.49 -28.28
C VAL A 37 -44.55 -1.30 -27.22
N SER A 38 -43.33 -1.79 -27.48
CA SER A 38 -42.51 -2.45 -26.45
C SER A 38 -42.01 -1.46 -25.39
N SER A 39 -41.66 -0.24 -25.79
CA SER A 39 -41.34 0.86 -24.85
C SER A 39 -42.56 1.22 -23.99
N GLN A 40 -43.75 1.35 -24.60
CA GLN A 40 -44.99 1.63 -23.87
C GLN A 40 -45.39 0.50 -22.91
N THR A 41 -45.25 -0.79 -23.30
CA THR A 41 -45.55 -1.91 -22.40
C THR A 41 -44.51 -2.07 -21.30
N LEU A 42 -43.22 -1.76 -21.56
CA LEU A 42 -42.20 -1.63 -20.51
C LEU A 42 -42.55 -0.50 -19.54
N GLN A 43 -42.89 0.71 -20.03
CA GLN A 43 -43.33 1.82 -19.17
C GLN A 43 -44.59 1.47 -18.38
N HIS A 44 -45.53 0.70 -18.95
CA HIS A 44 -46.72 0.23 -18.25
C HIS A 44 -46.40 -0.84 -17.18
N ALA A 45 -45.40 -1.69 -17.44
CA ALA A 45 -44.90 -2.68 -16.48
C ALA A 45 -44.12 -2.03 -15.32
N TYR A 46 -43.25 -1.05 -15.60
CA TYR A 46 -42.59 -0.24 -14.56
C TYR A 46 -43.63 0.51 -13.72
N ARG A 47 -44.57 1.22 -14.36
CA ARG A 47 -45.68 1.87 -13.65
C ARG A 47 -46.48 0.89 -12.78
N HIS A 48 -46.73 -0.34 -13.23
CA HIS A 48 -47.38 -1.36 -12.38
C HIS A 48 -46.49 -1.92 -11.26
N ARG A 49 -45.16 -1.97 -11.43
CA ARG A 49 -44.20 -2.34 -10.38
C ARG A 49 -44.19 -1.29 -9.26
N ASP A 50 -44.20 -0.01 -9.64
CA ASP A 50 -44.11 1.13 -8.73
C ASP A 50 -45.47 1.51 -8.11
N THR A 51 -46.59 1.15 -8.75
CA THR A 51 -47.96 1.35 -8.24
C THR A 51 -48.62 0.08 -7.69
N ALA A 52 -47.87 -1.01 -7.50
CA ALA A 52 -48.35 -2.20 -6.80
C ALA A 52 -48.97 -1.82 -5.45
N GLN A 53 -50.17 -2.37 -5.17
CA GLN A 53 -51.17 -1.81 -4.23
C GLN A 53 -50.59 -1.36 -2.86
N SER A 54 -50.19 -0.10 -2.77
CA SER A 54 -49.62 0.48 -1.55
C SER A 54 -50.72 0.85 -0.55
N SER A 55 -50.67 0.25 0.64
CA SER A 55 -51.60 0.54 1.72
C SER A 55 -51.43 1.98 2.23
N ALA A 56 -52.41 2.46 3.00
CA ALA A 56 -52.31 3.76 3.67
C ALA A 56 -51.11 3.83 4.64
N LEU A 57 -50.65 2.69 5.16
CA LEU A 57 -49.46 2.61 6.01
C LEU A 57 -48.19 2.75 5.16
N GLN A 58 -48.08 2.01 4.05
CA GLN A 58 -46.93 2.14 3.15
C GLN A 58 -46.79 3.55 2.56
N LYS A 59 -47.90 4.17 2.14
CA LYS A 59 -47.89 5.56 1.64
C LYS A 59 -47.38 6.53 2.71
N ARG A 60 -47.91 6.43 3.92
CA ARG A 60 -47.46 7.27 5.05
C ARG A 60 -45.99 7.04 5.41
N LEU A 61 -45.49 5.80 5.31
CA LEU A 61 -44.06 5.51 5.50
C LEU A 61 -43.21 6.12 4.38
N VAL A 62 -43.61 5.96 3.11
CA VAL A 62 -42.93 6.55 1.95
C VAL A 62 -42.87 8.08 2.04
N ASP A 63 -43.95 8.73 2.49
CA ASP A 63 -43.98 10.17 2.69
C ASP A 63 -43.06 10.60 3.87
N LEU A 64 -43.09 9.88 5.00
CA LEU A 64 -42.19 10.11 6.14
C LEU A 64 -40.70 9.93 5.76
N LEU A 65 -40.37 8.89 4.98
CA LEU A 65 -39.01 8.66 4.49
C LEU A 65 -38.55 9.82 3.59
N ARG A 66 -39.43 10.35 2.74
CA ARG A 66 -39.13 11.49 1.85
C ARG A 66 -38.94 12.81 2.60
N THR A 67 -39.66 13.01 3.72
CA THR A 67 -39.54 14.21 4.57
C THR A 67 -38.57 14.07 5.73
N SER A 68 -37.93 12.90 5.89
CA SER A 68 -37.04 12.60 7.02
C SER A 68 -35.88 13.60 7.14
N THR A 69 -35.58 14.00 8.37
CA THR A 69 -34.57 15.00 8.70
C THR A 69 -33.20 14.38 8.99
N SER A 70 -33.15 13.08 9.33
CA SER A 70 -31.91 12.39 9.67
C SER A 70 -31.88 10.91 9.26
N LYS A 71 -30.66 10.38 9.12
CA LYS A 71 -30.39 8.96 8.87
C LYS A 71 -30.99 8.05 9.95
N ALA A 72 -30.91 8.45 11.23
CA ALA A 72 -31.44 7.68 12.35
C ALA A 72 -32.97 7.58 12.33
N GLU A 73 -33.67 8.71 12.09
CA GLU A 73 -35.12 8.76 11.89
C GLU A 73 -35.57 7.87 10.72
N THR A 74 -34.82 7.89 9.62
CA THR A 74 -35.04 7.05 8.44
C THR A 74 -34.96 5.55 8.78
N VAL A 75 -33.92 5.15 9.54
CA VAL A 75 -33.70 3.78 10.02
C VAL A 75 -34.81 3.33 10.96
N GLU A 76 -35.16 4.13 11.96
CA GLU A 76 -36.17 3.79 12.97
C GLU A 76 -37.55 3.65 12.34
N ALA A 77 -38.01 4.63 11.56
CA ALA A 77 -39.32 4.62 10.93
C ALA A 77 -39.51 3.42 9.98
N PHE A 78 -38.45 3.03 9.26
CA PHE A 78 -38.48 1.87 8.37
C PHE A 78 -38.55 0.54 9.13
N PHE A 79 -37.63 0.30 10.08
CA PHE A 79 -37.58 -0.98 10.78
C PHE A 79 -38.75 -1.19 11.75
N LEU A 80 -39.34 -0.12 12.29
CA LEU A 80 -40.60 -0.17 13.05
C LEU A 80 -41.73 -0.83 12.23
N VAL A 81 -41.79 -0.54 10.91
CA VAL A 81 -42.79 -1.13 10.01
C VAL A 81 -42.37 -2.51 9.51
N ALA A 82 -41.11 -2.69 9.08
CA ALA A 82 -40.60 -3.96 8.58
C ALA A 82 -40.65 -5.09 9.64
N GLY A 83 -40.45 -4.74 10.91
CA GLY A 83 -40.58 -5.67 12.04
C GLY A 83 -42.03 -6.04 12.40
N SER A 84 -43.04 -5.38 11.84
CA SER A 84 -44.43 -5.50 12.33
C SER A 84 -45.21 -6.72 11.82
N ASP A 85 -44.69 -7.45 10.82
CA ASP A 85 -45.24 -8.66 10.16
C ASP A 85 -46.66 -8.58 9.55
N LYS A 86 -47.42 -7.51 9.81
CA LYS A 86 -48.81 -7.31 9.37
C LYS A 86 -48.97 -7.13 7.85
N GLU A 87 -47.93 -6.69 7.16
CA GLU A 87 -47.95 -6.38 5.73
C GLU A 87 -46.60 -6.71 5.08
N ALA A 88 -46.58 -6.96 3.77
CA ALA A 88 -45.34 -7.15 3.02
C ALA A 88 -44.91 -5.84 2.33
N LEU A 89 -43.69 -5.38 2.62
CA LEU A 89 -43.15 -4.16 2.05
C LEU A 89 -42.98 -4.26 0.52
N THR A 90 -43.38 -3.20 -0.19
CA THR A 90 -43.25 -3.09 -1.65
C THR A 90 -41.86 -2.60 -2.09
N PRO A 91 -41.40 -2.93 -3.31
CA PRO A 91 -40.15 -2.40 -3.89
C PRO A 91 -40.00 -0.88 -3.79
N ALA A 92 -41.07 -0.12 -4.06
CA ALA A 92 -41.06 1.34 -3.96
C ALA A 92 -40.76 1.84 -2.52
N THR A 93 -41.18 1.09 -1.50
CA THR A 93 -40.88 1.42 -0.10
C THR A 93 -39.40 1.22 0.22
N PHE A 94 -38.80 0.12 -0.28
CA PHE A 94 -37.35 -0.10 -0.16
C PHE A 94 -36.55 0.94 -0.93
N ALA A 95 -36.91 1.26 -2.17
CA ALA A 95 -36.22 2.26 -2.99
C ALA A 95 -36.27 3.68 -2.39
N GLN A 96 -37.41 4.09 -1.80
CA GLN A 96 -37.51 5.36 -1.09
C GLN A 96 -36.64 5.38 0.18
N PHE A 97 -36.50 4.23 0.87
CA PHE A 97 -35.65 4.08 2.04
C PHE A 97 -34.15 4.11 1.70
N THR A 98 -33.70 3.36 0.70
CA THR A 98 -32.28 3.34 0.28
C THR A 98 -31.85 4.69 -0.27
N SER A 99 -32.68 5.32 -1.09
CA SER A 99 -32.46 6.68 -1.57
C SER A 99 -32.35 7.71 -0.43
N ALA A 100 -33.23 7.60 0.59
CA ALA A 100 -33.17 8.48 1.76
C ALA A 100 -31.91 8.25 2.61
N LEU A 101 -31.53 7.00 2.87
CA LEU A 101 -30.27 6.68 3.57
C LEU A 101 -29.05 7.21 2.82
N LEU A 102 -29.00 7.03 1.50
CA LEU A 102 -27.86 7.44 0.67
C LEU A 102 -27.75 8.96 0.63
N LYS A 103 -28.87 9.67 0.43
CA LYS A 103 -28.94 11.13 0.53
C LYS A 103 -28.46 11.63 1.90
N HIS A 104 -28.95 11.05 2.99
CA HIS A 104 -28.52 11.41 4.35
C HIS A 104 -27.03 11.11 4.58
N ASN A 105 -26.49 10.02 4.01
CA ASN A 105 -25.06 9.69 4.09
C ASN A 105 -24.19 10.76 3.43
N VAL A 106 -24.52 11.14 2.19
CA VAL A 106 -23.86 12.22 1.43
C VAL A 106 -23.98 13.55 2.18
N VAL A 107 -25.16 13.88 2.70
CA VAL A 107 -25.41 15.09 3.49
C VAL A 107 -24.59 15.13 4.78
N THR A 108 -24.39 13.99 5.47
CA THR A 108 -23.52 13.93 6.66
C THR A 108 -22.04 14.05 6.34
N GLN A 109 -21.61 13.70 5.12
CA GLN A 109 -20.20 13.80 4.69
C GLN A 109 -19.86 15.19 4.12
N MET A 110 -20.77 15.83 3.38
CA MET A 110 -20.58 17.18 2.79
C MET A 110 -21.00 18.32 3.72
N GLY A 111 -21.94 18.07 4.61
CA GLY A 111 -22.74 19.12 5.26
C GLY A 111 -23.96 19.53 4.43
N THR A 112 -25.04 19.89 5.12
CA THR A 112 -26.36 20.22 4.53
C THR A 112 -26.30 21.39 3.54
N THR A 113 -25.54 22.43 3.86
CA THR A 113 -25.38 23.63 3.02
C THR A 113 -24.60 23.34 1.74
N ALA A 114 -23.50 22.57 1.83
CA ALA A 114 -22.69 22.21 0.67
C ALA A 114 -23.43 21.24 -0.27
N TYR A 115 -24.19 20.28 0.28
CA TYR A 115 -25.08 19.43 -0.53
C TYR A 115 -26.15 20.26 -1.26
N ALA A 116 -26.79 21.21 -0.57
CA ALA A 116 -27.83 22.06 -1.17
C ALA A 116 -27.26 22.99 -2.26
N ALA A 117 -26.08 23.56 -2.05
CA ALA A 117 -25.38 24.35 -3.06
C ALA A 117 -25.01 23.50 -4.27
N ALA A 118 -24.34 22.36 -4.07
CA ALA A 118 -23.94 21.47 -5.17
C ALA A 118 -25.13 20.90 -5.95
N LEU A 119 -26.31 20.77 -5.32
CA LEU A 119 -27.55 20.39 -6.01
C LEU A 119 -28.11 21.54 -6.86
N ALA A 120 -28.10 22.77 -6.34
CA ALA A 120 -28.50 23.96 -7.11
C ALA A 120 -27.56 24.23 -8.30
N ASP A 121 -26.24 24.08 -8.10
CA ASP A 121 -25.23 24.20 -9.15
C ASP A 121 -25.42 23.13 -10.24
N ALA A 122 -25.79 21.90 -9.86
CA ALA A 122 -26.05 20.81 -10.80
C ALA A 122 -27.37 20.97 -11.57
N VAL A 123 -28.37 21.66 -11.00
CA VAL A 123 -29.58 22.08 -11.72
C VAL A 123 -29.25 23.20 -12.72
N GLY A 124 -28.34 24.11 -12.37
CA GLY A 124 -27.72 25.09 -13.29
C GLY A 124 -28.67 26.14 -13.92
N ALA A 125 -29.96 26.13 -13.56
CA ALA A 125 -31.00 26.94 -14.18
C ALA A 125 -31.70 27.86 -13.15
N GLY A 126 -31.70 29.16 -13.44
CA GLY A 126 -32.39 30.18 -12.63
C GLY A 126 -33.83 30.50 -13.06
N ASP A 127 -34.48 29.61 -13.82
CA ASP A 127 -35.89 29.70 -14.22
C ASP A 127 -36.69 28.70 -13.38
N ASP A 128 -37.72 29.16 -12.67
CA ASP A 128 -38.53 28.36 -11.74
C ASP A 128 -39.10 27.08 -12.37
N ARG A 129 -39.22 27.01 -13.70
CA ARG A 129 -39.69 25.81 -14.41
C ARG A 129 -38.71 24.62 -14.33
N TRP A 130 -37.44 24.88 -13.99
CA TRP A 130 -36.39 23.86 -13.86
C TRP A 130 -35.83 23.75 -12.44
N SER A 131 -36.34 24.53 -11.47
CA SER A 131 -35.90 24.46 -10.07
C SER A 131 -36.47 23.26 -9.30
N HIS A 132 -37.51 22.61 -9.84
CA HIS A 132 -38.11 21.41 -9.29
C HIS A 132 -37.33 20.14 -9.65
N VAL A 133 -36.44 19.72 -8.74
CA VAL A 133 -35.74 18.43 -8.82
C VAL A 133 -36.71 17.27 -8.54
N GLU A 134 -36.84 16.32 -9.47
CA GLU A 134 -37.64 15.11 -9.26
C GLU A 134 -36.97 14.14 -8.26
N PRO A 135 -37.74 13.24 -7.60
CA PRO A 135 -37.17 12.23 -6.71
C PRO A 135 -36.14 11.32 -7.40
N ALA A 136 -36.31 11.03 -8.69
CA ALA A 136 -35.36 10.24 -9.47
C ALA A 136 -34.05 11.00 -9.74
N GLU A 137 -34.11 12.31 -9.98
CA GLU A 137 -32.95 13.18 -10.17
C GLU A 137 -32.20 13.37 -8.85
N SER A 138 -32.91 13.61 -7.73
CA SER A 138 -32.30 13.67 -6.40
C SER A 138 -31.68 12.32 -6.00
N ARG A 139 -32.23 11.18 -6.44
CA ARG A 139 -31.65 9.84 -6.25
C ARG A 139 -30.35 9.70 -7.04
N ALA A 140 -30.38 9.99 -8.34
CA ALA A 140 -29.21 9.92 -9.21
C ALA A 140 -28.09 10.88 -8.79
N PHE A 141 -28.42 12.10 -8.38
CA PHE A 141 -27.47 13.07 -7.82
C PHE A 141 -26.86 12.56 -6.50
N SER A 142 -27.67 11.98 -5.60
CA SER A 142 -27.15 11.39 -4.35
C SER A 142 -26.21 10.22 -4.63
N LEU A 143 -26.52 9.36 -5.60
CA LEU A 143 -25.66 8.25 -6.01
C LEU A 143 -24.35 8.75 -6.65
N PHE A 144 -24.43 9.72 -7.55
CA PHE A 144 -23.25 10.36 -8.14
C PHE A 144 -22.37 11.03 -7.08
N GLN A 145 -22.96 11.79 -6.15
CA GLN A 145 -22.20 12.40 -5.06
C GLN A 145 -21.66 11.37 -4.07
N ALA A 146 -22.32 10.23 -3.83
CA ALA A 146 -21.74 9.14 -3.04
C ALA A 146 -20.51 8.54 -3.74
N GLN A 147 -20.61 8.21 -5.03
CA GLN A 147 -19.49 7.72 -5.84
C GLN A 147 -18.36 8.74 -5.96
N ARG A 148 -18.67 10.03 -5.98
CA ARG A 148 -17.71 11.14 -5.97
C ARG A 148 -17.05 11.30 -4.60
N LEU A 149 -17.83 11.28 -3.52
CA LEU A 149 -17.33 11.29 -2.15
C LEU A 149 -16.49 10.06 -1.85
N GLU A 150 -16.74 8.91 -2.48
CA GLU A 150 -15.84 7.75 -2.41
C GLU A 150 -14.41 8.06 -2.90
N ARG A 151 -14.15 9.13 -3.65
CA ARG A 151 -12.76 9.61 -3.93
C ARG A 151 -12.08 10.17 -2.69
N TYR A 152 -12.88 10.68 -1.76
CA TYR A 152 -12.50 11.32 -0.51
C TYR A 152 -12.81 10.44 0.73
N ALA A 153 -13.57 9.36 0.53
CA ALA A 153 -14.04 8.41 1.56
C ALA A 153 -13.68 6.94 1.26
N VAL A 154 -13.04 6.63 0.12
CA VAL A 154 -12.09 5.49 0.02
C VAL A 154 -10.72 5.90 0.58
N LYS A 155 -10.47 7.20 0.80
CA LYS A 155 -9.53 7.72 1.83
C LYS A 155 -10.13 7.51 3.24
N GLY A 156 -10.69 6.32 3.49
CA GLY A 156 -11.90 6.15 4.29
C GLY A 156 -11.76 6.21 5.80
N THR A 157 -11.56 7.41 6.33
CA THR A 157 -11.53 7.63 7.78
C THR A 157 -12.36 8.85 8.18
N SER A 158 -13.54 8.63 8.76
CA SER A 158 -13.97 9.50 9.86
C SER A 158 -13.11 9.15 11.08
N PHE A 159 -12.11 9.97 11.36
CA PHE A 159 -11.35 9.90 12.60
C PHE A 159 -12.25 10.43 13.73
N GLU A 160 -12.84 9.53 14.52
CA GLU A 160 -13.58 9.96 15.71
C GLU A 160 -12.55 10.39 16.77
N GLU A 161 -12.32 11.70 16.88
CA GLU A 161 -11.32 12.33 17.74
C GLU A 161 -11.36 11.84 19.20
N LYS A 162 -12.54 11.44 19.69
CA LYS A 162 -12.76 10.91 21.05
C LYS A 162 -12.33 9.45 21.24
N LEU A 163 -12.15 8.71 20.14
CA LEU A 163 -11.71 7.31 20.12
C LEU A 163 -10.29 7.18 19.55
N GLY A 164 -9.85 8.12 18.72
CA GLY A 164 -8.68 7.99 17.83
C GLY A 164 -8.90 7.03 16.65
N LEU A 165 -10.02 6.32 16.65
CA LEU A 165 -10.27 5.20 15.76
C LEU A 165 -10.82 5.63 14.40
N THR A 166 -10.46 4.82 13.42
CA THR A 166 -11.04 4.76 12.09
C THR A 166 -11.96 3.53 12.05
N LEU A 167 -13.23 3.69 11.69
CA LEU A 167 -14.24 2.63 11.81
C LEU A 167 -14.58 2.01 10.45
N GLU A 168 -14.55 0.69 10.34
CA GLU A 168 -15.03 0.01 9.13
C GLU A 168 -16.56 -0.06 9.10
N GLY A 169 -17.18 0.85 8.35
CA GLY A 169 -18.58 0.74 7.91
C GLY A 169 -19.60 0.92 9.02
N ALA A 170 -19.90 2.15 9.41
CA ALA A 170 -20.93 2.48 10.40
C ALA A 170 -22.32 1.92 10.02
N ASP A 171 -22.62 1.77 8.73
CA ASP A 171 -23.91 1.26 8.23
C ASP A 171 -23.95 -0.27 8.11
N ASN A 172 -22.88 -1.01 8.45
CA ASN A 172 -22.82 -2.48 8.32
C ASN A 172 -24.04 -3.20 8.93
N ALA A 173 -24.50 -2.74 10.10
CA ALA A 173 -25.68 -3.28 10.76
C ALA A 173 -26.98 -2.94 10.01
N VAL A 174 -27.13 -1.68 9.57
CA VAL A 174 -28.29 -1.21 8.80
C VAL A 174 -28.43 -2.00 7.50
N VAL A 175 -27.35 -2.12 6.72
CA VAL A 175 -27.36 -2.84 5.44
C VAL A 175 -27.62 -4.33 5.62
N THR A 176 -27.03 -4.97 6.64
CA THR A 176 -27.31 -6.39 6.94
C THR A 176 -28.78 -6.60 7.31
N LEU A 177 -29.36 -5.70 8.11
CA LEU A 177 -30.78 -5.76 8.48
C LEU A 177 -31.69 -5.47 7.27
N THR A 178 -31.35 -4.52 6.40
CA THR A 178 -32.12 -4.23 5.18
C THR A 178 -32.10 -5.41 4.20
N GLN A 179 -30.95 -6.05 4.00
CA GLN A 179 -30.84 -7.28 3.21
C GLN A 179 -31.74 -8.39 3.78
N TYR A 180 -31.74 -8.57 5.11
CA TYR A 180 -32.61 -9.56 5.76
C TYR A 180 -34.11 -9.24 5.55
N GLN A 181 -34.54 -7.98 5.66
CA GLN A 181 -35.93 -7.60 5.38
C GLN A 181 -36.29 -7.78 3.90
N LEU A 182 -35.38 -7.49 2.97
CA LEU A 182 -35.56 -7.77 1.53
C LEU A 182 -35.78 -9.27 1.29
N GLN A 183 -34.92 -10.14 1.83
CA GLN A 183 -35.07 -11.60 1.74
C GLN A 183 -36.38 -12.09 2.36
N LYS A 184 -36.74 -11.59 3.55
CA LYS A 184 -38.00 -11.91 4.25
C LYS A 184 -39.23 -11.56 3.41
N HIS A 185 -39.25 -10.36 2.82
CA HIS A 185 -40.41 -9.85 2.07
C HIS A 185 -40.47 -10.31 0.60
N ALA A 186 -39.35 -10.71 -0.02
CA ALA A 186 -39.32 -11.24 -1.39
C ALA A 186 -40.15 -12.53 -1.58
N SER A 187 -40.47 -13.24 -0.49
CA SER A 187 -41.40 -14.39 -0.51
C SER A 187 -42.90 -14.01 -0.58
N ARG A 188 -43.23 -12.72 -0.37
CA ARG A 188 -44.61 -12.20 -0.24
C ARG A 188 -44.92 -11.02 -1.16
N ALA A 189 -43.93 -10.46 -1.85
CA ALA A 189 -44.03 -9.31 -2.73
C ALA A 189 -43.11 -9.47 -3.95
N LEU A 190 -43.24 -8.61 -4.96
CA LEU A 190 -42.28 -8.55 -6.06
C LEU A 190 -40.86 -8.26 -5.53
N PRO A 191 -39.81 -8.86 -6.12
CA PRO A 191 -38.44 -8.56 -5.74
C PRO A 191 -38.06 -7.10 -6.05
N ALA A 192 -37.16 -6.53 -5.24
CA ALA A 192 -36.59 -5.20 -5.46
C ALA A 192 -35.77 -5.14 -6.77
N SER A 193 -35.46 -3.92 -7.24
CA SER A 193 -34.52 -3.73 -8.35
C SER A 193 -33.08 -3.85 -7.86
N LEU A 194 -32.15 -4.11 -8.78
CA LEU A 194 -30.72 -4.25 -8.48
C LEU A 194 -30.13 -2.92 -8.00
N ASP A 195 -30.61 -1.79 -8.51
CA ASP A 195 -30.25 -0.43 -8.07
C ASP A 195 -30.60 -0.15 -6.58
N VAL A 196 -31.56 -0.84 -5.97
CA VAL A 196 -31.79 -0.77 -4.50
C VAL A 196 -30.65 -1.44 -3.73
N LEU A 197 -30.07 -2.51 -4.28
CA LEU A 197 -28.92 -3.21 -3.70
C LEU A 197 -27.60 -2.45 -3.96
N GLU A 198 -27.49 -1.79 -5.12
CA GLU A 198 -26.35 -0.94 -5.47
C GLU A 198 -26.25 0.30 -4.56
N GLU A 199 -27.36 1.00 -4.29
CA GLU A 199 -27.40 2.11 -3.32
C GLU A 199 -26.93 1.69 -1.92
N LEU A 200 -27.30 0.48 -1.47
CA LEU A 200 -26.87 -0.07 -0.18
C LEU A 200 -25.36 -0.37 -0.13
N MET A 201 -24.71 -0.61 -1.28
CA MET A 201 -23.25 -0.79 -1.35
C MET A 201 -22.50 0.55 -1.35
N HIS A 202 -23.15 1.67 -1.72
CA HIS A 202 -22.61 3.04 -1.66
C HIS A 202 -22.82 3.74 -0.29
N LEU A 203 -23.36 3.01 0.70
CA LEU A 203 -23.29 3.40 2.10
C LEU A 203 -21.90 3.09 2.70
N ASP A 204 -21.67 3.50 3.95
CA ASP A 204 -20.42 3.19 4.66
C ASP A 204 -20.47 1.74 5.16
N VAL A 205 -19.91 0.82 4.37
CA VAL A 205 -19.99 -0.64 4.59
C VAL A 205 -18.64 -1.35 4.39
N SER A 206 -18.47 -2.46 5.10
CA SER A 206 -17.33 -3.37 4.86
C SER A 206 -17.52 -4.19 3.58
N TRP A 207 -16.39 -4.64 3.00
CA TRP A 207 -16.40 -5.55 1.84
C TRP A 207 -17.14 -6.86 2.10
N THR A 208 -17.23 -7.33 3.35
CA THR A 208 -17.99 -8.55 3.69
C THR A 208 -19.50 -8.33 3.65
N SER A 209 -19.99 -7.15 4.06
CA SER A 209 -21.39 -6.76 3.89
C SER A 209 -21.73 -6.56 2.41
N ALA A 210 -20.87 -5.83 1.67
CA ALA A 210 -21.02 -5.63 0.23
C ALA A 210 -21.04 -6.97 -0.55
N LEU A 211 -20.21 -7.94 -0.17
CA LEU A 211 -20.20 -9.28 -0.76
C LEU A 211 -21.52 -10.05 -0.52
N LYS A 212 -22.15 -9.91 0.66
CA LYS A 212 -23.47 -10.52 0.93
C LYS A 212 -24.56 -9.89 0.07
N VAL A 213 -24.52 -8.57 -0.12
CA VAL A 213 -25.47 -7.83 -0.97
C VAL A 213 -25.31 -8.24 -2.44
N TYR A 214 -24.06 -8.34 -2.93
CA TYR A 214 -23.73 -8.82 -4.27
C TYR A 214 -24.16 -10.29 -4.51
N ALA A 215 -23.89 -11.18 -3.54
CA ALA A 215 -24.32 -12.58 -3.63
C ALA A 215 -25.85 -12.69 -3.72
N TYR A 216 -26.58 -11.95 -2.88
CA TYR A 216 -28.04 -11.89 -2.93
C TYR A 216 -28.57 -11.27 -4.23
N ALA A 217 -27.89 -10.27 -4.81
CA ALA A 217 -28.23 -9.74 -6.13
C ALA A 217 -28.15 -10.81 -7.22
N LYS A 218 -27.09 -11.64 -7.20
CA LYS A 218 -26.89 -12.76 -8.14
C LYS A 218 -27.93 -13.88 -7.94
N GLU A 219 -28.28 -14.20 -6.69
CA GLU A 219 -29.39 -15.12 -6.36
C GLU A 219 -30.75 -14.61 -6.86
N LEU A 220 -31.01 -13.30 -6.72
CA LEU A 220 -32.27 -12.65 -7.05
C LEU A 220 -32.51 -12.53 -8.56
N ALA A 221 -31.44 -12.23 -9.32
CA ALA A 221 -31.50 -12.03 -10.77
C ALA A 221 -31.26 -13.31 -11.59
N GLN A 222 -30.60 -14.33 -11.00
CA GLN A 222 -30.10 -15.52 -11.71
C GLN A 222 -29.12 -15.21 -12.87
N VAL A 223 -28.56 -14.00 -12.86
CA VAL A 223 -27.60 -13.43 -13.81
C VAL A 223 -26.56 -12.67 -12.98
N ASP A 224 -25.37 -12.44 -13.54
CA ASP A 224 -24.34 -11.62 -12.88
C ASP A 224 -24.83 -10.20 -12.57
N PRO A 225 -24.54 -9.64 -11.38
CA PRO A 225 -24.94 -8.27 -11.03
C PRO A 225 -24.31 -7.20 -11.94
N PRO A 226 -24.87 -5.97 -11.97
CA PRO A 226 -24.37 -4.87 -12.79
C PRO A 226 -22.90 -4.53 -12.49
N ALA A 227 -22.18 -4.10 -13.53
CA ALA A 227 -20.75 -3.80 -13.45
C ALA A 227 -20.39 -2.74 -12.38
N GLY A 228 -21.30 -1.82 -12.05
CA GLY A 228 -21.15 -0.86 -10.95
C GLY A 228 -21.06 -1.52 -9.57
N MET A 229 -21.97 -2.45 -9.27
CA MET A 229 -21.92 -3.28 -8.05
C MET A 229 -20.61 -4.08 -7.98
N THR A 230 -20.16 -4.66 -9.09
CA THR A 230 -18.89 -5.41 -9.16
C THR A 230 -17.68 -4.49 -8.92
N ALA A 231 -17.63 -3.32 -9.56
CA ALA A 231 -16.57 -2.33 -9.36
C ALA A 231 -16.51 -1.82 -7.92
N ARG A 232 -17.67 -1.50 -7.32
CA ARG A 232 -17.78 -1.08 -5.91
C ARG A 232 -17.32 -2.18 -4.96
N LEU A 233 -17.69 -3.44 -5.21
CA LEU A 233 -17.21 -4.57 -4.41
C LEU A 233 -15.70 -4.76 -4.53
N MET A 234 -15.15 -4.70 -5.75
CA MET A 234 -13.71 -4.77 -5.98
C MET A 234 -12.96 -3.65 -5.26
N GLY A 235 -13.44 -2.41 -5.35
CA GLY A 235 -12.86 -1.24 -4.66
C GLY A 235 -12.85 -1.40 -3.14
N LEU A 236 -13.90 -1.96 -2.53
CA LEU A 236 -13.92 -2.32 -1.10
C LEU A 236 -12.97 -3.49 -0.77
N MET A 237 -12.73 -4.39 -1.72
CA MET A 237 -11.80 -5.53 -1.57
C MET A 237 -10.32 -5.17 -1.79
N THR A 238 -9.98 -3.99 -2.34
CA THR A 238 -8.60 -3.60 -2.69
C THR A 238 -8.15 -2.26 -2.12
N GLY A 239 -9.09 -1.34 -1.90
CA GLY A 239 -8.88 0.01 -1.37
C GLY A 239 -8.29 0.04 0.03
N TYR A 240 -8.05 1.25 0.54
CA TYR A 240 -7.19 1.44 1.71
C TYR A 240 -7.70 0.73 2.98
N ARG A 241 -6.76 0.36 3.85
CA ARG A 241 -6.98 -0.40 5.08
C ARG A 241 -7.49 0.53 6.17
N THR A 242 -8.74 0.32 6.56
CA THR A 242 -9.44 1.16 7.53
C THR A 242 -9.68 0.46 8.87
N ASN A 243 -9.20 -0.79 9.04
CA ASN A 243 -8.99 -1.41 10.35
C ASN A 243 -7.83 -2.44 10.34
N GLY A 244 -7.08 -2.50 11.43
CA GLY A 244 -5.70 -3.05 11.48
C GLY A 244 -5.52 -4.57 11.45
N LEU A 245 -6.50 -5.39 11.03
CA LEU A 245 -6.55 -6.83 11.39
C LEU A 245 -6.70 -7.87 10.26
N GLY A 246 -6.75 -7.50 8.98
CA GLY A 246 -6.79 -8.49 7.89
C GLY A 246 -6.07 -8.07 6.61
N SER A 247 -5.70 -9.06 5.80
CA SER A 247 -5.33 -8.87 4.39
C SER A 247 -6.58 -8.63 3.56
N ARG A 248 -6.66 -7.48 2.88
CA ARG A 248 -7.70 -7.18 1.87
C ARG A 248 -7.74 -8.33 0.82
N PRO A 249 -8.92 -8.86 0.45
CA PRO A 249 -9.03 -10.07 -0.38
C PRO A 249 -8.83 -9.78 -1.88
N TRP A 250 -7.67 -9.22 -2.25
CA TRP A 250 -7.34 -8.82 -3.61
C TRP A 250 -7.40 -9.99 -4.63
N GLN A 251 -7.17 -11.22 -4.19
CA GLN A 251 -7.35 -12.44 -5.00
C GLN A 251 -8.82 -12.77 -5.33
N ALA A 252 -9.79 -12.22 -4.59
CA ALA A 252 -11.19 -12.26 -4.97
C ALA A 252 -11.54 -11.12 -5.93
N ALA A 253 -10.98 -9.91 -5.71
CA ALA A 253 -11.17 -8.78 -6.63
C ALA A 253 -10.64 -9.05 -8.04
N LEU A 254 -9.46 -9.70 -8.18
CA LEU A 254 -8.96 -10.11 -9.50
C LEU A 254 -9.86 -11.14 -10.19
N ARG A 255 -10.43 -12.09 -9.45
CA ARG A 255 -11.38 -13.06 -10.02
C ARG A 255 -12.68 -12.39 -10.45
N LEU A 256 -13.20 -11.45 -9.66
CA LEU A 256 -14.35 -10.62 -10.05
C LEU A 256 -14.07 -9.78 -11.31
N TYR A 257 -12.83 -9.31 -11.51
CA TYR A 257 -12.42 -8.64 -12.75
C TYR A 257 -12.36 -9.59 -13.95
N ASP A 258 -11.76 -10.77 -13.77
CA ASP A 258 -11.69 -11.80 -14.81
C ASP A 258 -13.11 -12.29 -15.19
N GLU A 259 -14.02 -12.46 -14.22
CA GLU A 259 -15.45 -12.75 -14.43
C GLU A 259 -16.16 -11.59 -15.16
N LEU A 260 -15.97 -10.34 -14.71
CA LEU A 260 -16.61 -9.16 -15.29
C LEU A 260 -16.18 -8.92 -16.75
N THR A 261 -14.89 -9.06 -17.07
CA THR A 261 -14.39 -8.93 -18.45
C THR A 261 -14.90 -10.04 -19.40
N GLN A 262 -15.38 -11.16 -18.86
CA GLN A 262 -16.01 -12.25 -19.62
C GLN A 262 -17.55 -12.18 -19.65
N SER A 263 -18.17 -11.37 -18.79
CA SER A 263 -19.63 -11.27 -18.66
C SER A 263 -20.36 -10.64 -19.87
N GLY A 264 -19.65 -9.88 -20.70
CA GLY A 264 -20.22 -9.11 -21.81
C GLY A 264 -20.83 -7.76 -21.42
N TYR A 265 -20.73 -7.34 -20.15
CA TYR A 265 -20.99 -5.95 -19.75
C TYR A 265 -19.86 -5.02 -20.16
N ASP A 266 -20.19 -3.75 -20.43
CA ASP A 266 -19.19 -2.68 -20.53
C ASP A 266 -18.49 -2.52 -19.16
N VAL A 267 -17.16 -2.66 -19.15
CA VAL A 267 -16.36 -2.63 -17.93
C VAL A 267 -16.02 -1.18 -17.55
N PRO A 268 -16.43 -0.68 -16.38
CA PRO A 268 -16.15 0.69 -15.98
C PRO A 268 -14.66 0.86 -15.61
N LEU A 269 -14.11 2.05 -15.86
CA LEU A 269 -12.74 2.44 -15.47
C LEU A 269 -12.43 2.16 -13.99
N ASP A 270 -13.43 2.22 -13.12
CA ASP A 270 -13.28 1.92 -11.69
C ASP A 270 -13.03 0.44 -11.39
N ALA A 271 -13.54 -0.48 -12.23
CA ALA A 271 -13.19 -1.90 -12.14
C ALA A 271 -11.74 -2.13 -12.61
N HIS A 272 -11.30 -1.46 -13.68
CA HIS A 272 -9.90 -1.50 -14.12
C HIS A 272 -8.96 -0.89 -13.06
N ALA A 273 -9.33 0.24 -12.45
CA ALA A 273 -8.57 0.86 -11.37
C ALA A 273 -8.50 -0.07 -10.13
N ALA A 274 -9.62 -0.65 -9.71
CA ALA A 274 -9.63 -1.60 -8.59
C ALA A 274 -8.84 -2.89 -8.89
N ALA A 275 -8.78 -3.35 -10.15
CA ALA A 275 -7.91 -4.45 -10.56
C ALA A 275 -6.42 -4.09 -10.53
N LEU A 276 -6.06 -2.85 -10.87
CA LEU A 276 -4.69 -2.32 -10.70
C LEU A 276 -4.31 -2.15 -9.22
N ASP A 277 -5.22 -1.66 -8.39
CA ASP A 277 -5.06 -1.68 -6.93
C ASP A 277 -4.89 -3.12 -6.42
N ALA A 278 -5.56 -4.12 -6.99
CA ALA A 278 -5.34 -5.52 -6.65
C ALA A 278 -3.94 -6.05 -7.06
N VAL A 279 -3.37 -5.55 -8.16
CA VAL A 279 -1.97 -5.81 -8.54
C VAL A 279 -0.99 -5.13 -7.58
N TRP A 280 -1.26 -3.89 -7.17
CA TRP A 280 -0.51 -3.23 -6.10
C TRP A 280 -0.56 -4.04 -4.79
N ARG A 281 -1.76 -4.45 -4.35
CA ARG A 281 -1.98 -5.31 -3.18
C ARG A 281 -1.33 -6.71 -3.24
N ARG A 282 -0.92 -7.17 -4.42
CA ARG A 282 -0.12 -8.41 -4.58
C ARG A 282 1.36 -8.21 -4.23
N GLY A 283 1.93 -7.05 -4.52
CA GLY A 283 3.30 -6.69 -4.12
C GLY A 283 3.37 -5.91 -2.81
N ASP A 284 2.23 -5.59 -2.21
CA ASP A 284 2.12 -4.86 -0.95
C ASP A 284 2.76 -5.63 0.21
N THR A 285 3.74 -4.98 0.84
CA THR A 285 4.53 -5.53 1.94
C THR A 285 4.08 -5.03 3.31
N PHE A 286 2.92 -4.37 3.46
CA PHE A 286 2.42 -3.89 4.76
C PHE A 286 2.29 -4.99 5.83
N ALA A 287 2.02 -6.23 5.44
CA ALA A 287 2.00 -7.37 6.36
C ALA A 287 3.41 -7.92 6.68
N LYS A 288 4.43 -7.59 5.87
CA LYS A 288 5.80 -8.11 5.94
C LYS A 288 6.82 -7.13 5.31
N PRO A 289 7.16 -6.00 5.95
CA PRO A 289 7.99 -4.91 5.38
C PRO A 289 9.49 -5.27 5.19
N HIS A 290 9.81 -6.56 5.09
CA HIS A 290 11.14 -7.15 4.92
C HIS A 290 11.16 -8.24 3.81
N GLN A 291 10.08 -8.41 3.05
CA GLN A 291 9.96 -9.37 1.94
C GLN A 291 9.48 -8.66 0.66
N SER A 292 10.37 -7.89 0.03
CA SER A 292 10.13 -7.38 -1.33
C SER A 292 9.81 -8.56 -2.28
N PRO A 293 8.87 -8.41 -3.22
CA PRO A 293 8.56 -9.46 -4.19
C PRO A 293 9.81 -9.80 -5.04
N SER A 294 9.96 -11.07 -5.41
CA SER A 294 11.07 -11.50 -6.26
C SER A 294 10.99 -10.87 -7.66
N PRO A 295 12.12 -10.75 -8.41
CA PRO A 295 12.10 -10.24 -9.78
C PRO A 295 11.15 -11.00 -10.72
N GLN A 296 10.93 -12.29 -10.47
CA GLN A 296 9.96 -13.11 -11.20
C GLN A 296 8.52 -12.70 -10.88
N GLU A 297 8.19 -12.45 -9.61
CA GLU A 297 6.87 -11.98 -9.19
C GLU A 297 6.61 -10.55 -9.67
N GLN A 298 7.61 -9.67 -9.63
CA GLN A 298 7.56 -8.33 -10.23
C GLN A 298 7.26 -8.40 -11.74
N GLY A 299 7.89 -9.33 -12.46
CA GLY A 299 7.59 -9.60 -13.88
C GLY A 299 6.15 -10.08 -14.11
N LEU A 300 5.64 -11.00 -13.29
CA LEU A 300 4.25 -11.47 -13.36
C LEU A 300 3.23 -10.37 -13.00
N MET A 301 3.58 -9.46 -12.08
CA MET A 301 2.77 -8.30 -11.75
C MET A 301 2.78 -7.26 -12.88
N TRP A 302 3.92 -7.05 -13.53
CA TRP A 302 4.02 -6.18 -14.72
C TRP A 302 3.15 -6.70 -15.86
N GLN A 303 3.18 -8.02 -16.12
CA GLN A 303 2.28 -8.67 -17.08
C GLN A 303 0.79 -8.62 -16.69
N ALA A 304 0.45 -8.41 -15.41
CA ALA A 304 -0.93 -8.17 -14.98
C ALA A 304 -1.33 -6.71 -15.21
N LEU A 305 -0.47 -5.75 -14.83
CA LEU A 305 -0.65 -4.31 -15.07
C LEU A 305 -0.87 -4.03 -16.56
N VAL A 306 0.02 -4.53 -17.42
CA VAL A 306 -0.04 -4.31 -18.88
C VAL A 306 -1.36 -4.80 -19.45
N ARG A 307 -1.80 -6.03 -19.13
CA ARG A 307 -3.10 -6.56 -19.61
C ARG A 307 -4.31 -5.75 -19.13
N VAL A 308 -4.28 -5.21 -17.91
CA VAL A 308 -5.37 -4.33 -17.44
C VAL A 308 -5.35 -2.97 -18.17
N ARG A 309 -4.16 -2.46 -18.52
CA ARG A 309 -4.00 -1.22 -19.30
C ARG A 309 -4.37 -1.38 -20.77
N GLU A 310 -4.06 -2.52 -21.40
CA GLU A 310 -4.40 -2.84 -22.79
C GLU A 310 -5.92 -2.93 -23.03
N ASN A 311 -6.69 -3.27 -21.99
CA ASN A 311 -8.16 -3.30 -22.05
C ASN A 311 -8.82 -1.89 -22.10
N VAL A 312 -8.08 -0.81 -21.83
CA VAL A 312 -8.62 0.57 -21.71
C VAL A 312 -8.03 1.45 -22.80
N LYS A 313 -8.89 2.14 -23.56
CA LYS A 313 -8.43 3.04 -24.65
C LYS A 313 -8.06 4.40 -24.09
N ASP A 314 -7.02 5.02 -24.65
CA ASP A 314 -6.49 6.29 -24.14
C ASP A 314 -7.54 7.42 -24.11
N GLY A 315 -8.44 7.46 -25.10
CA GLY A 315 -9.55 8.43 -25.16
C GLY A 315 -10.66 8.22 -24.12
N GLU A 316 -10.65 7.11 -23.38
CA GLU A 316 -11.56 6.83 -22.26
C GLU A 316 -10.98 7.33 -20.93
N VAL A 317 -9.65 7.46 -20.81
CA VAL A 317 -8.94 7.90 -19.60
C VAL A 317 -9.02 9.42 -19.44
N VAL A 318 -10.21 9.92 -19.08
CA VAL A 318 -10.47 11.36 -18.91
C VAL A 318 -11.12 11.68 -17.58
N GLY A 319 -10.82 12.89 -17.09
CA GLY A 319 -11.49 13.48 -15.94
C GLY A 319 -11.43 12.62 -14.69
N GLU A 320 -12.51 12.65 -13.92
CA GLU A 320 -12.55 12.04 -12.59
C GLU A 320 -12.26 10.53 -12.60
N ALA A 321 -12.92 9.73 -13.44
CA ALA A 321 -12.68 8.28 -13.49
C ALA A 321 -11.27 7.96 -14.02
N GLY A 322 -10.79 8.71 -15.02
CA GLY A 322 -9.40 8.64 -15.48
C GLY A 322 -8.37 8.90 -14.37
N CYS A 323 -8.63 9.86 -13.47
CA CYS A 323 -7.72 10.13 -12.34
C CYS A 323 -7.54 8.91 -11.41
N ARG A 324 -8.63 8.17 -11.11
CA ARG A 324 -8.54 6.94 -10.29
C ARG A 324 -7.70 5.87 -11.00
N PHE A 325 -7.93 5.70 -12.29
CA PHE A 325 -7.20 4.74 -13.12
C PHE A 325 -5.70 5.08 -13.22
N SER A 326 -5.33 6.35 -13.44
CA SER A 326 -3.94 6.80 -13.45
C SER A 326 -3.25 6.68 -12.08
N GLU A 327 -3.92 7.01 -10.98
CA GLU A 327 -3.40 6.74 -9.62
C GLU A 327 -3.12 5.24 -9.41
N ALA A 328 -4.06 4.38 -9.82
CA ALA A 328 -3.90 2.93 -9.71
C ALA A 328 -2.80 2.36 -10.63
N LEU A 329 -2.61 2.91 -11.83
CA LEU A 329 -1.46 2.59 -12.70
C LEU A 329 -0.13 2.97 -12.02
N VAL A 330 -0.05 4.15 -11.39
CA VAL A 330 1.16 4.60 -10.66
C VAL A 330 1.45 3.67 -9.46
N LYS A 331 0.45 3.31 -8.66
CA LYS A 331 0.59 2.33 -7.56
C LYS A 331 1.08 0.97 -8.05
N ALA A 332 0.45 0.44 -9.11
CA ALA A 332 0.80 -0.86 -9.67
C ALA A 332 2.23 -0.84 -10.25
N ALA A 333 2.59 0.18 -11.02
CA ALA A 333 3.93 0.35 -11.59
C ALA A 333 4.99 0.43 -10.49
N SER A 334 4.70 1.20 -9.42
CA SER A 334 5.54 1.29 -8.22
C SER A 334 5.79 -0.08 -7.58
N ALA A 335 4.74 -0.90 -7.41
CA ALA A 335 4.86 -2.25 -6.84
C ALA A 335 5.62 -3.24 -7.76
N THR A 336 5.62 -3.02 -9.08
CA THR A 336 6.45 -3.80 -10.03
C THR A 336 7.92 -3.39 -10.05
N GLY A 337 8.31 -2.35 -9.29
CA GLY A 337 9.68 -1.81 -9.29
C GLY A 337 10.02 -0.93 -10.50
N ARG A 338 9.03 -0.57 -11.33
CA ARG A 338 9.18 0.29 -12.51
C ARG A 338 9.01 1.76 -12.14
N TRP A 339 9.97 2.30 -11.39
CA TRP A 339 9.92 3.69 -10.91
C TRP A 339 9.91 4.70 -12.07
N GLU A 340 10.56 4.40 -13.19
CA GLU A 340 10.57 5.24 -14.40
C GLU A 340 9.15 5.39 -14.96
N VAL A 341 8.39 4.28 -14.97
CA VAL A 341 7.00 4.25 -15.47
C VAL A 341 6.06 4.95 -14.50
N ALA A 342 6.22 4.72 -13.19
CA ALA A 342 5.45 5.44 -12.17
C ALA A 342 5.67 6.96 -12.23
N VAL A 343 6.91 7.39 -12.53
CA VAL A 343 7.28 8.78 -12.80
C VAL A 343 6.66 9.30 -14.10
N GLN A 344 6.75 8.55 -15.20
CA GLN A 344 6.19 8.96 -16.49
C GLN A 344 4.67 9.15 -16.41
N LEU A 345 3.96 8.18 -15.83
CA LEU A 345 2.51 8.24 -15.63
C LEU A 345 2.07 9.45 -14.78
N LEU A 346 2.87 9.83 -13.77
CA LEU A 346 2.63 11.06 -13.01
C LEU A 346 2.92 12.33 -13.83
N GLY A 347 3.91 12.30 -14.73
CA GLY A 347 4.21 13.39 -15.67
C GLY A 347 3.22 13.52 -16.84
N GLU A 348 2.42 12.48 -17.09
CA GLU A 348 1.28 12.49 -18.04
C GLU A 348 -0.01 13.06 -17.42
N MET A 349 0.00 13.32 -16.09
CA MET A 349 -1.08 14.00 -15.38
C MET A 349 -0.88 15.53 -15.40
N ASP A 350 -1.97 16.29 -15.48
CA ASP A 350 -1.94 17.75 -15.55
C ASP A 350 -1.74 18.36 -14.14
N VAL A 351 -0.71 19.19 -14.01
CA VAL A 351 -0.28 19.83 -12.75
C VAL A 351 -0.65 21.33 -12.73
N THR A 352 -1.45 21.81 -13.68
CA THR A 352 -1.82 23.24 -13.77
C THR A 352 -2.91 23.63 -12.76
N LEU A 353 -2.68 24.77 -12.10
CA LEU A 353 -3.57 25.39 -11.11
C LEU A 353 -4.70 26.23 -11.76
N ALA A 354 -5.14 25.88 -12.97
CA ALA A 354 -6.14 26.65 -13.72
C ALA A 354 -7.57 26.12 -13.46
N ASP A 355 -8.57 27.01 -13.57
CA ASP A 355 -9.97 26.66 -13.31
C ASP A 355 -10.45 25.47 -14.16
N THR A 356 -11.13 24.55 -13.49
CA THR A 356 -11.22 23.14 -13.89
C THR A 356 -11.90 22.91 -15.24
N SER A 357 -11.20 22.23 -16.15
CA SER A 357 -11.84 21.41 -17.18
C SER A 357 -12.07 20.00 -16.62
N SER A 358 -13.29 19.48 -16.73
CA SER A 358 -13.67 18.13 -16.24
C SER A 358 -13.03 16.97 -17.03
N ARG A 359 -12.09 17.26 -17.93
CA ARG A 359 -11.30 16.28 -18.70
C ARG A 359 -9.88 16.10 -18.18
N LEU A 360 -9.36 17.04 -17.38
CA LEU A 360 -7.97 17.00 -16.91
C LEU A 360 -7.74 15.83 -15.95
N LEU A 361 -6.56 15.22 -16.02
CA LEU A 361 -6.10 14.18 -15.11
C LEU A 361 -5.26 14.82 -14.01
N VAL A 362 -5.87 15.20 -12.88
CA VAL A 362 -5.14 15.89 -11.79
C VAL A 362 -4.52 14.87 -10.83
N PRO A 363 -3.20 14.93 -10.55
CA PRO A 363 -2.53 13.96 -9.67
C PRO A 363 -2.90 14.20 -8.21
N THR A 364 -3.25 13.13 -7.48
CA THR A 364 -3.56 13.21 -6.05
C THR A 364 -2.29 13.25 -5.20
N ALA A 365 -2.44 13.63 -3.93
CA ALA A 365 -1.36 13.50 -2.95
C ALA A 365 -0.82 12.06 -2.89
N GLU A 366 -1.71 11.08 -2.98
CA GLU A 366 -1.39 9.65 -3.06
C GLU A 366 -0.56 9.31 -4.31
N THR A 367 -0.92 9.78 -5.51
CA THR A 367 -0.13 9.55 -6.75
C THR A 367 1.32 10.01 -6.58
N PHE A 368 1.54 11.20 -6.01
CA PHE A 368 2.88 11.70 -5.70
C PHE A 368 3.61 10.82 -4.68
N LEU A 369 2.95 10.40 -3.59
CA LEU A 369 3.58 9.57 -2.56
C LEU A 369 4.04 8.21 -3.12
N PHE A 370 3.24 7.55 -3.97
CA PHE A 370 3.62 6.26 -4.57
C PHE A 370 4.76 6.42 -5.59
N ALA A 371 4.71 7.43 -6.47
CA ALA A 371 5.80 7.69 -7.43
C ALA A 371 7.13 8.02 -6.70
N MET A 372 7.08 8.82 -5.63
CA MET A 372 8.25 9.06 -4.78
C MET A 372 8.73 7.80 -4.06
N ALA A 373 7.81 6.96 -3.57
CA ALA A 373 8.16 5.71 -2.92
C ALA A 373 8.88 4.74 -3.89
N ALA A 374 8.44 4.66 -5.15
CA ALA A 374 9.12 3.89 -6.19
C ALA A 374 10.54 4.43 -6.45
N CYS A 375 10.70 5.75 -6.58
CA CYS A 375 12.02 6.39 -6.72
C CYS A 375 12.93 6.05 -5.54
N ASN A 376 12.42 6.13 -4.31
CA ASN A 376 13.19 5.84 -3.10
C ASN A 376 13.61 4.36 -3.01
N VAL A 377 12.70 3.42 -3.30
CA VAL A 377 13.01 1.98 -3.32
C VAL A 377 14.05 1.64 -4.40
N ALA A 378 14.03 2.36 -5.53
CA ALA A 378 15.07 2.31 -6.56
C ALA A 378 16.35 3.11 -6.22
N HIS A 379 16.48 3.63 -5.00
CA HIS A 379 17.58 4.48 -4.50
C HIS A 379 17.76 5.83 -5.22
N ASN A 380 16.82 6.24 -6.08
CA ASN A 380 16.85 7.48 -6.86
C ASN A 380 16.38 8.71 -6.06
N ALA A 381 17.06 8.98 -4.94
CA ALA A 381 16.76 10.06 -3.99
C ALA A 381 16.64 11.46 -4.65
N ALA A 382 17.45 11.74 -5.68
CA ALA A 382 17.40 13.02 -6.40
C ALA A 382 16.06 13.23 -7.12
N TYR A 383 15.51 12.18 -7.73
CA TYR A 383 14.21 12.26 -8.41
C TYR A 383 13.06 12.39 -7.41
N ALA A 384 13.09 11.59 -6.34
CA ALA A 384 12.14 11.72 -5.24
C ALA A 384 12.15 13.13 -4.60
N THR A 385 13.32 13.75 -4.46
CA THR A 385 13.46 15.13 -3.93
C THR A 385 12.82 16.15 -4.87
N SER A 386 12.94 15.97 -6.19
CA SER A 386 12.30 16.85 -7.18
C SER A 386 10.78 16.70 -7.18
N LEU A 387 10.26 15.47 -7.10
CA LEU A 387 8.83 15.22 -6.93
C LEU A 387 8.30 15.80 -5.61
N PHE A 388 9.06 15.72 -4.51
CA PHE A 388 8.65 16.29 -3.22
C PHE A 388 8.50 17.82 -3.27
N LYS A 389 9.31 18.51 -4.09
CA LYS A 389 9.16 19.95 -4.33
C LYS A 389 7.90 20.30 -5.12
N ALA A 390 7.52 19.47 -6.11
CA ALA A 390 6.27 19.65 -6.84
C ALA A 390 5.05 19.37 -5.96
N PHE A 391 5.10 18.26 -5.20
CA PHE A 391 4.12 17.90 -4.18
C PHE A 391 3.88 19.03 -3.17
N GLY A 392 4.96 19.59 -2.60
CA GLY A 392 4.88 20.70 -1.63
C GLY A 392 4.34 22.03 -2.19
N GLY A 393 4.12 22.13 -3.51
CA GLY A 393 3.39 23.25 -4.13
C GLY A 393 1.87 23.06 -4.18
N LEU A 394 1.38 21.85 -3.88
CA LEU A 394 -0.05 21.47 -4.00
C LEU A 394 -0.62 20.85 -2.72
N TYR A 395 0.20 20.12 -1.96
CA TYR A 395 -0.20 19.22 -0.89
C TYR A 395 0.78 19.25 0.29
N THR A 396 0.31 18.87 1.47
CA THR A 396 1.16 18.53 2.62
C THR A 396 1.19 17.02 2.81
N LEU A 397 2.14 16.49 3.59
CA LEU A 397 2.17 15.06 3.92
C LEU A 397 0.90 14.59 4.67
N ARG A 398 0.14 15.51 5.27
CA ARG A 398 -1.18 15.28 5.88
C ARG A 398 -2.34 15.20 4.87
N SER A 399 -2.15 15.60 3.61
CA SER A 399 -3.18 15.55 2.56
C SER A 399 -3.41 14.16 1.98
N ALA A 400 -2.56 13.18 2.30
CA ALA A 400 -2.61 11.81 1.79
C ALA A 400 -3.16 10.81 2.84
N HIS A 401 -3.84 9.77 2.37
CA HIS A 401 -4.31 8.68 3.24
C HIS A 401 -3.15 8.04 4.06
N PRO A 402 -3.34 7.70 5.36
CA PRO A 402 -2.28 7.17 6.21
C PRO A 402 -1.54 5.94 5.68
N GLU A 403 -2.19 5.09 4.88
CA GLU A 403 -1.54 3.93 4.25
C GLU A 403 -0.58 4.35 3.10
N ALA A 404 -0.91 5.40 2.33
CA ALA A 404 0.01 5.98 1.37
C ALA A 404 1.17 6.71 2.08
N LEU A 405 0.88 7.44 3.16
CA LEU A 405 1.90 8.10 3.99
C LEU A 405 2.86 7.10 4.63
N ALA A 406 2.37 6.01 5.21
CA ALA A 406 3.22 4.96 5.76
C ALA A 406 4.05 4.24 4.67
N THR A 407 3.52 4.09 3.45
CA THR A 407 4.30 3.58 2.30
C THR A 407 5.48 4.50 1.99
N TYR A 408 5.22 5.80 1.88
CA TYR A 408 6.24 6.83 1.64
C TYR A 408 7.29 6.84 2.76
N LEU A 409 6.88 6.89 4.04
CA LEU A 409 7.79 6.90 5.18
C LEU A 409 8.67 5.63 5.25
N GLN A 410 8.13 4.45 4.95
CA GLN A 410 8.94 3.23 4.84
C GLN A 410 9.92 3.30 3.67
N SER A 411 9.54 3.88 2.54
CA SER A 411 10.43 4.01 1.37
C SER A 411 11.67 4.88 1.65
N LEU A 412 11.55 5.93 2.47
CA LEU A 412 12.67 6.83 2.82
C LEU A 412 13.87 6.09 3.44
N ARG A 413 13.63 4.91 4.03
CA ARG A 413 14.66 4.02 4.60
C ARG A 413 15.68 3.53 3.57
N HIS A 414 15.32 3.52 2.28
CA HIS A 414 16.22 3.19 1.17
C HIS A 414 17.14 4.37 0.77
N VAL A 415 16.83 5.60 1.19
CA VAL A 415 17.52 6.83 0.79
C VAL A 415 18.06 7.67 1.96
N GLU A 416 18.05 7.14 3.20
CA GLU A 416 18.62 7.76 4.42
C GLU A 416 20.06 8.27 4.27
N HIS A 417 20.80 7.77 3.28
CA HIS A 417 22.21 8.07 3.04
C HIS A 417 22.40 9.13 1.94
N LEU A 418 21.32 9.52 1.26
CA LEU A 418 21.30 10.36 0.06
C LEU A 418 20.36 11.57 0.21
N ALA A 419 19.32 11.46 1.07
CA ALA A 419 18.28 12.46 1.25
C ALA A 419 18.39 13.19 2.60
N GLY A 420 19.01 14.37 2.62
CA GLY A 420 19.18 15.19 3.84
C GLY A 420 17.90 15.81 4.42
N HIS A 421 16.76 15.69 3.74
CA HIS A 421 15.49 16.34 4.13
C HIS A 421 14.54 15.46 4.97
N ILE A 422 14.86 14.17 5.17
CA ILE A 422 14.00 13.20 5.88
C ILE A 422 13.70 13.66 7.31
N GLY A 423 14.69 14.17 8.02
CA GLY A 423 14.52 14.57 9.42
C GLY A 423 13.55 15.74 9.58
N SER A 424 13.60 16.73 8.68
CA SER A 424 12.63 17.83 8.67
C SER A 424 11.19 17.37 8.39
N GLN A 425 10.99 16.40 7.50
CA GLN A 425 9.63 15.85 7.22
C GLN A 425 9.04 15.11 8.42
N VAL A 426 9.86 14.30 9.10
CA VAL A 426 9.43 13.58 10.32
C VAL A 426 9.20 14.55 11.47
N GLU A 427 10.03 15.59 11.60
CA GLU A 427 9.86 16.64 12.62
C GLU A 427 8.58 17.46 12.38
N GLU A 428 8.27 17.83 11.14
CA GLU A 428 7.02 18.51 10.77
C GLU A 428 5.78 17.68 11.13
N LEU A 429 5.74 16.41 10.71
CA LEU A 429 4.63 15.48 10.99
C LEU A 429 4.40 15.19 12.49
N VAL A 430 5.43 15.32 13.33
CA VAL A 430 5.36 15.04 14.77
C VAL A 430 5.03 16.29 15.58
N MET A 431 5.46 17.46 15.12
CA MET A 431 5.31 18.74 15.84
C MET A 431 4.01 19.47 15.52
N ASP A 432 3.24 19.05 14.51
CA ASP A 432 1.94 19.64 14.15
C ASP A 432 0.82 19.41 15.19
N GLY A 433 1.01 18.45 16.11
CA GLY A 433 0.08 18.16 17.20
C GLY A 433 -1.19 17.38 16.81
N HIS A 434 -1.39 17.03 15.55
CA HIS A 434 -2.62 16.37 15.07
C HIS A 434 -2.66 14.84 15.26
N GLY A 435 -1.69 14.28 15.99
CA GLY A 435 -1.52 12.83 16.20
C GLY A 435 -1.07 12.09 14.95
N LEU A 436 -0.54 10.87 15.07
CA LEU A 436 -0.09 10.07 13.93
C LEU A 436 -0.57 8.63 14.04
N ASP A 437 -1.14 8.16 12.93
CA ASP A 437 -1.67 6.81 12.75
C ASP A 437 -0.58 5.76 13.02
N ARG A 438 -0.91 4.67 13.74
CA ARG A 438 0.11 3.74 14.29
C ARG A 438 1.18 3.29 13.28
N PRO A 439 0.86 2.88 12.04
CA PRO A 439 1.88 2.50 11.05
C PRO A 439 2.81 3.65 10.66
N CYS A 440 2.30 4.88 10.58
CA CYS A 440 3.10 6.08 10.37
C CYS A 440 4.01 6.35 11.57
N SER A 441 3.49 6.23 12.79
CA SER A 441 4.26 6.41 14.02
C SER A 441 5.41 5.40 14.16
N VAL A 442 5.19 4.12 13.81
CA VAL A 442 6.28 3.12 13.74
C VAL A 442 7.31 3.47 12.67
N ALA A 443 6.88 3.94 11.49
CA ALA A 443 7.80 4.35 10.42
C ALA A 443 8.66 5.57 10.82
N CYS A 444 8.06 6.57 11.47
CA CYS A 444 8.77 7.72 12.03
C CYS A 444 9.77 7.32 13.11
N LEU A 445 9.40 6.42 14.04
CA LEU A 445 10.32 5.88 15.05
C LEU A 445 11.51 5.13 14.41
N GLN A 446 11.27 4.35 13.35
CA GLN A 446 12.33 3.68 12.60
C GLN A 446 13.30 4.68 11.95
N LEU A 447 12.79 5.71 11.27
CA LEU A 447 13.61 6.76 10.65
C LEU A 447 14.42 7.54 11.70
N LEU A 448 13.80 7.93 12.83
CA LEU A 448 14.49 8.61 13.94
C LEU A 448 15.60 7.75 14.55
N SER A 449 15.42 6.42 14.61
CA SER A 449 16.42 5.49 15.13
C SER A 449 17.68 5.38 14.26
N SER A 450 17.61 5.78 12.98
CA SER A 450 18.78 5.85 12.11
C SER A 450 19.71 6.99 12.55
N GLN A 451 21.01 6.72 12.61
CA GLN A 451 22.02 7.74 12.89
C GLN A 451 22.12 8.81 11.79
N ARG A 452 21.69 8.50 10.55
CA ARG A 452 21.92 9.38 9.38
C ARG A 452 20.79 10.38 9.12
N VAL A 453 19.61 10.16 9.70
CA VAL A 453 18.52 11.14 9.73
C VAL A 453 18.85 12.22 10.76
N HIS A 454 18.87 13.49 10.37
CA HIS A 454 19.21 14.63 11.24
C HIS A 454 17.99 15.53 11.45
N THR A 455 17.62 15.76 12.72
CA THR A 455 16.49 16.60 13.15
C THR A 455 17.00 17.84 13.88
N LYS A 456 16.22 18.94 13.93
CA LYS A 456 16.56 20.12 14.73
C LYS A 456 16.28 19.86 16.21
N SER A 457 15.14 19.25 16.51
CA SER A 457 14.78 18.77 17.84
C SER A 457 15.52 17.49 18.20
N GLU A 458 15.75 17.30 19.50
CA GLU A 458 16.33 16.07 20.04
C GLU A 458 15.41 14.86 19.76
N LYS A 459 15.97 13.83 19.12
CA LYS A 459 15.24 12.64 18.65
C LYS A 459 14.40 11.93 19.71
N TRP A 460 14.85 11.94 20.97
CA TRP A 460 14.11 11.31 22.06
C TRP A 460 12.82 12.07 22.41
N ARG A 461 12.76 13.39 22.23
CA ARG A 461 11.55 14.20 22.43
C ARG A 461 10.52 13.92 21.34
N LEU A 462 10.97 13.83 20.09
CA LEU A 462 10.12 13.43 18.95
C LEU A 462 9.58 12.01 19.15
N ALA A 463 10.40 11.09 19.67
CA ALA A 463 9.96 9.74 20.02
C ALA A 463 8.92 9.70 21.16
N GLN A 464 9.03 10.56 22.19
CA GLN A 464 7.99 10.69 23.23
C GLN A 464 6.67 11.20 22.66
N LEU A 465 6.69 12.20 21.79
CA LEU A 465 5.48 12.72 21.12
C LEU A 465 4.80 11.63 20.28
N LEU A 466 5.59 10.86 19.53
CA LEU A 466 5.10 9.69 18.79
C LEU A 466 4.45 8.65 19.71
N LEU A 467 5.11 8.28 20.82
CA LEU A 467 4.54 7.34 21.81
C LEU A 467 3.21 7.85 22.41
N ARG A 468 3.08 9.15 22.71
CA ARG A 468 1.83 9.74 23.21
C ARG A 468 0.69 9.71 22.19
N SER A 469 1.01 9.73 20.89
CA SER A 469 0.02 9.59 19.81
C SER A 469 -0.29 8.13 19.44
N TYR A 470 0.43 7.16 20.02
CA TYR A 470 0.44 5.76 19.60
C TYR A 470 -0.86 5.01 19.95
N ASP A 471 -1.60 5.48 20.96
CA ASP A 471 -2.88 4.89 21.40
C ASP A 471 -4.09 5.25 20.53
N SER A 472 -3.92 6.09 19.50
CA SER A 472 -4.97 6.39 18.51
C SER A 472 -5.64 5.14 17.94
N ASN A 473 -4.89 4.05 17.76
CA ASN A 473 -5.31 2.88 17.01
C ASN A 473 -5.59 1.64 17.90
N PRO A 474 -6.45 0.71 17.46
CA PRO A 474 -6.79 -0.47 18.26
C PRO A 474 -5.64 -1.48 18.22
N TRP A 475 -5.20 -1.99 19.37
CA TRP A 475 -4.05 -2.89 19.46
C TRP A 475 -4.26 -4.21 18.69
N PRO A 476 -3.22 -4.75 18.01
CA PRO A 476 -3.32 -6.05 17.35
C PRO A 476 -3.76 -7.15 18.31
N GLN A 477 -4.84 -7.84 17.92
CA GLN A 477 -5.43 -8.95 18.67
C GLN A 477 -4.64 -10.26 18.49
N GLN A 478 -3.84 -10.36 17.43
CA GLN A 478 -2.90 -11.47 17.23
C GLN A 478 -1.61 -11.21 18.03
N PRO A 479 -1.24 -12.06 19.02
CA PRO A 479 -0.07 -11.80 19.87
C PRO A 479 1.24 -11.68 19.10
N GLN A 480 1.44 -12.48 18.05
CA GLN A 480 2.65 -12.44 17.21
C GLN A 480 2.78 -11.13 16.41
N ALA A 481 1.67 -10.55 15.95
CA ALA A 481 1.68 -9.27 15.25
C ALA A 481 2.01 -8.13 16.22
N ARG A 482 1.38 -8.12 17.39
CA ARG A 482 1.71 -7.20 18.50
C ARG A 482 3.18 -7.30 18.89
N GLN A 483 3.70 -8.52 19.03
CA GLN A 483 5.09 -8.77 19.40
C GLN A 483 6.05 -8.19 18.35
N ALA A 484 5.87 -8.47 17.06
CA ALA A 484 6.74 -7.94 16.00
C ALA A 484 6.75 -6.40 15.91
N GLU A 485 5.61 -5.78 16.18
CA GLU A 485 5.45 -4.32 16.26
C GLU A 485 6.17 -3.75 17.50
N LEU A 486 5.99 -4.37 18.68
CA LEU A 486 6.68 -3.98 19.92
C LEU A 486 8.20 -4.18 19.85
N GLN A 487 8.69 -5.32 19.33
CA GLN A 487 10.12 -5.57 19.09
C GLN A 487 10.76 -4.45 18.25
N THR A 488 10.01 -3.92 17.29
CA THR A 488 10.43 -2.78 16.46
C THR A 488 10.54 -1.50 17.29
N ILE A 489 9.51 -1.18 18.09
CA ILE A 489 9.48 0.04 18.93
C ILE A 489 10.56 0.01 19.99
N PHE A 490 10.69 -1.12 20.70
CA PHE A 490 11.71 -1.32 21.74
C PHE A 490 13.11 -1.09 21.16
N ARG A 491 13.41 -1.70 20.00
CA ARG A 491 14.66 -1.47 19.27
C ARG A 491 14.86 0.02 18.92
N CYS A 492 13.83 0.70 18.40
CA CYS A 492 13.95 2.12 18.03
C CYS A 492 14.21 3.01 19.26
N CYS A 493 13.49 2.80 20.36
CA CYS A 493 13.68 3.53 21.60
C CYS A 493 15.05 3.26 22.24
N HIS A 494 15.53 2.00 22.25
CA HIS A 494 16.88 1.66 22.72
C HIS A 494 17.97 2.30 21.85
N LEU A 495 17.83 2.31 20.52
CA LEU A 495 18.78 2.98 19.61
C LEU A 495 18.83 4.50 19.84
N ILE A 496 17.66 5.15 19.98
CA ILE A 496 17.57 6.60 20.23
C ILE A 496 18.14 6.95 21.62
N ALA A 497 17.86 6.15 22.65
CA ALA A 497 18.40 6.34 23.99
C ALA A 497 19.93 6.15 24.02
N ALA A 498 20.46 5.10 23.38
CA ALA A 498 21.90 4.85 23.29
C ALA A 498 22.64 5.97 22.53
N ALA A 499 22.09 6.42 21.40
CA ALA A 499 22.65 7.54 20.64
C ALA A 499 22.68 8.84 21.46
N SER A 500 21.62 9.12 22.22
CA SER A 500 21.57 10.27 23.14
C SER A 500 22.66 10.18 24.20
N ALA A 501 22.84 9.02 24.84
CA ALA A 501 23.87 8.81 25.85
C ALA A 501 25.30 8.96 25.31
N THR A 502 25.56 8.57 24.06
CA THR A 502 26.88 8.78 23.41
C THR A 502 27.13 10.23 23.00
N ALA A 503 26.09 11.02 22.70
CA ALA A 503 26.23 12.44 22.39
C ALA A 503 26.46 13.28 23.66
N SER A 504 25.83 12.92 24.78
CA SER A 504 26.04 13.55 26.08
C SER A 504 27.31 13.03 26.78
N GLY A 505 28.49 13.40 26.26
CA GLY A 505 29.82 13.04 26.82
C GLY A 505 30.15 13.64 28.21
N SER A 506 29.12 13.95 29.01
CA SER A 506 29.21 14.67 30.29
C SER A 506 29.35 13.72 31.47
N ARG A 507 30.40 13.89 32.27
CA ARG A 507 30.52 13.29 33.62
C ARG A 507 29.69 14.04 34.69
N SER A 508 28.81 14.95 34.29
CA SER A 508 27.88 15.70 35.14
C SER A 508 26.43 15.33 34.82
N GLY A 509 25.65 14.97 35.84
CA GLY A 509 24.33 14.37 35.72
C GLY A 509 23.21 15.34 35.32
N GLY A 510 23.17 15.72 34.03
CA GLY A 510 22.03 16.39 33.42
C GLY A 510 21.14 15.42 32.66
N ASN A 511 19.97 15.09 33.21
CA ASN A 511 18.85 14.36 32.59
C ASN A 511 19.22 13.11 31.77
N ALA A 512 19.23 11.94 32.42
CA ALA A 512 19.20 10.65 31.72
C ALA A 512 17.96 10.57 30.80
N CYS A 513 18.11 10.00 29.60
CA CYS A 513 17.05 9.97 28.58
C CYS A 513 15.79 9.23 29.09
N PRO A 514 14.65 9.93 29.29
CA PRO A 514 13.46 9.35 29.94
C PRO A 514 12.66 8.42 29.03
N LEU A 515 12.99 8.33 27.73
CA LEU A 515 12.21 7.62 26.71
C LEU A 515 11.88 6.16 27.07
N LEU A 516 12.82 5.43 27.68
CA LEU A 516 12.60 4.03 28.07
C LEU A 516 11.72 3.88 29.31
N ALA A 517 11.79 4.83 30.26
CA ALA A 517 10.92 4.83 31.45
C ALA A 517 9.49 5.25 31.11
N GLU A 518 9.33 6.19 30.16
CA GLU A 518 8.02 6.56 29.62
C GLU A 518 7.40 5.41 28.81
N LEU A 519 8.19 4.70 28.01
CA LEU A 519 7.76 3.47 27.32
C LEU A 519 7.36 2.36 28.30
N GLU A 520 8.10 2.14 29.40
CA GLU A 520 7.70 1.18 30.42
C GLU A 520 6.38 1.59 31.08
N GLY A 521 6.26 2.83 31.55
CA GLY A 521 5.03 3.34 32.18
C GLY A 521 3.81 3.25 31.25
N TYR A 522 4.02 3.51 29.96
CA TYR A 522 3.02 3.34 28.91
C TYR A 522 2.55 1.88 28.78
N LEU A 523 3.47 0.91 28.60
CA LEU A 523 3.10 -0.52 28.55
C LEU A 523 2.40 -0.99 29.84
N VAL A 524 2.88 -0.55 31.00
CA VAL A 524 2.28 -0.87 32.31
C VAL A 524 0.84 -0.37 32.40
N SER A 525 0.54 0.81 31.84
CA SER A 525 -0.82 1.37 31.82
C SER A 525 -1.80 0.62 30.91
N LEU A 526 -1.30 -0.01 29.83
CA LEU A 526 -2.10 -0.72 28.83
C LEU A 526 -2.28 -2.21 29.09
N PHE A 527 -1.22 -2.89 29.51
CA PHE A 527 -1.16 -4.35 29.65
C PHE A 527 -1.00 -4.82 31.09
N GLY A 528 -0.70 -3.91 32.03
CA GLY A 528 -0.37 -4.22 33.42
C GLY A 528 1.12 -4.53 33.63
N ALA A 529 1.58 -4.42 34.87
CA ALA A 529 3.00 -4.56 35.21
C ALA A 529 3.59 -5.96 34.97
N ASP A 530 2.75 -7.00 35.09
CA ASP A 530 3.14 -8.41 34.96
C ASP A 530 3.04 -8.95 33.52
N SER A 531 2.64 -8.12 32.54
CA SER A 531 2.36 -8.55 31.17
C SER A 531 3.60 -9.08 30.43
N PRO A 532 3.43 -9.97 29.42
CA PRO A 532 4.55 -10.41 28.59
C PRO A 532 5.20 -9.25 27.82
N GLU A 533 4.43 -8.24 27.39
CA GLU A 533 4.96 -7.02 26.77
C GLU A 533 5.94 -6.27 27.70
N CYS A 534 5.58 -6.13 28.98
CA CYS A 534 6.44 -5.54 30.00
C CYS A 534 7.68 -6.41 30.31
N GLN A 535 7.54 -7.74 30.27
CA GLN A 535 8.66 -8.67 30.44
C GLN A 535 9.64 -8.63 29.25
N TRP A 536 9.14 -8.55 28.01
CA TRP A 536 9.96 -8.41 26.80
C TRP A 536 10.76 -7.11 26.78
N LEU A 537 10.19 -5.99 27.24
CA LEU A 537 10.95 -4.74 27.38
C LEU A 537 12.09 -4.86 28.42
N LYS A 538 11.88 -5.67 29.47
CA LYS A 538 12.85 -5.89 30.55
C LYS A 538 13.96 -6.89 30.20
N ASP A 539 13.79 -7.70 29.16
CA ASP A 539 14.79 -8.59 28.56
C ASP A 539 15.87 -7.81 27.76
N THR A 540 16.38 -6.73 28.36
CA THR A 540 17.25 -5.74 27.70
C THR A 540 18.62 -6.26 27.29
N GLU A 541 19.02 -7.46 27.75
CA GLU A 541 20.39 -7.96 27.62
C GLU A 541 20.86 -8.06 26.17
N VAL A 542 19.95 -8.41 25.24
CA VAL A 542 20.26 -8.50 23.80
C VAL A 542 20.67 -7.14 23.21
N TYR A 543 20.11 -6.03 23.71
CA TYR A 543 20.46 -4.69 23.21
C TYR A 543 21.85 -4.24 23.65
N SER A 544 22.45 -4.85 24.68
CA SER A 544 23.82 -4.51 25.12
C SER A 544 24.88 -4.78 24.04
N LEU A 545 24.58 -5.63 23.05
CA LEU A 545 25.37 -5.82 21.82
C LEU A 545 25.63 -4.49 21.08
N LEU A 546 24.63 -3.59 21.02
CA LEU A 546 24.75 -2.28 20.36
C LEU A 546 25.84 -1.41 21.01
N THR A 547 25.93 -1.50 22.34
CA THR A 547 26.84 -0.73 23.19
C THR A 547 28.12 -1.47 23.55
N ALA A 548 28.33 -2.69 23.03
CA ALA A 548 29.53 -3.45 23.31
C ALA A 548 30.77 -2.82 22.65
N HIS A 549 31.90 -2.91 23.36
CA HIS A 549 33.22 -2.43 22.94
C HIS A 549 34.29 -3.54 22.99
N SER A 550 33.92 -4.75 23.44
CA SER A 550 34.75 -5.95 23.42
C SER A 550 33.98 -7.10 22.78
N TRP A 551 34.65 -7.84 21.90
CA TRP A 551 34.10 -9.00 21.21
C TRP A 551 33.77 -10.15 22.18
N GLN A 552 34.54 -10.31 23.24
CA GLN A 552 34.34 -11.32 24.28
C GLN A 552 33.01 -11.07 25.02
N HIS A 553 32.73 -9.81 25.35
CA HIS A 553 31.47 -9.40 25.96
C HIS A 553 30.29 -9.60 24.99
N ALA A 554 30.45 -9.22 23.72
CA ALA A 554 29.42 -9.42 22.70
C ALA A 554 29.06 -10.90 22.52
N LEU A 555 30.05 -11.81 22.54
CA LEU A 555 29.80 -13.25 22.48
C LEU A 555 29.13 -13.78 23.75
N ALA A 556 29.64 -13.45 24.94
CA ALA A 556 29.02 -13.89 26.19
C ALA A 556 27.55 -13.44 26.32
N VAL A 557 27.21 -12.25 25.80
CA VAL A 557 25.83 -11.78 25.67
C VAL A 557 25.05 -12.61 24.66
N PHE A 558 25.55 -12.81 23.45
CA PHE A 558 24.84 -13.58 22.41
C PHE A 558 24.64 -15.05 22.80
N GLU A 559 25.66 -15.70 23.35
CA GLU A 559 25.57 -17.08 23.85
C GLU A 559 24.52 -17.21 24.95
N ARG A 560 24.56 -16.33 25.96
CA ARG A 560 23.60 -16.35 27.07
C ARG A 560 22.16 -16.05 26.64
N THR A 561 21.98 -15.09 25.72
CA THR A 561 20.65 -14.62 25.32
C THR A 561 20.03 -15.37 24.13
N VAL A 562 20.83 -16.06 23.31
CA VAL A 562 20.36 -16.75 22.09
C VAL A 562 20.70 -18.24 22.09
N VAL A 563 21.95 -18.62 22.35
CA VAL A 563 22.41 -20.03 22.20
C VAL A 563 21.95 -20.90 23.37
N ASN A 564 22.07 -20.38 24.59
CA ASN A 564 21.72 -21.06 25.84
C ASN A 564 20.26 -20.82 26.27
N ARG A 565 19.48 -20.08 25.47
CA ARG A 565 18.06 -19.80 25.74
C ARG A 565 17.22 -21.04 25.42
N PRO A 566 16.30 -21.49 26.29
CA PRO A 566 15.42 -22.63 26.00
C PRO A 566 14.66 -22.40 24.69
N SER A 567 14.64 -23.41 23.80
CA SER A 567 14.09 -23.28 22.43
C SER A 567 12.68 -22.71 22.37
N ALA A 568 11.80 -23.11 23.30
CA ALA A 568 10.45 -22.56 23.43
C ALA A 568 10.42 -21.04 23.68
N LYS A 569 11.43 -20.49 24.37
CA LYS A 569 11.56 -19.06 24.70
C LYS A 569 12.36 -18.26 23.67
N VAL A 570 12.87 -18.87 22.59
CA VAL A 570 13.55 -18.15 21.49
C VAL A 570 12.55 -17.33 20.67
N ALA A 571 11.27 -17.74 20.65
CA ALA A 571 10.18 -16.92 20.12
C ALA A 571 9.96 -15.64 20.95
N ASP A 572 10.20 -15.67 22.25
CA ASP A 572 9.97 -14.56 23.20
C ASP A 572 11.13 -13.54 23.26
N LEU A 573 12.01 -13.50 22.25
CA LEU A 573 13.11 -12.53 22.21
C LEU A 573 12.59 -11.08 22.02
N PRO A 574 13.28 -10.06 22.57
CA PRO A 574 12.92 -8.65 22.40
C PRO A 574 13.22 -8.10 20.99
N ILE A 575 13.92 -8.88 20.16
CA ILE A 575 14.14 -8.61 18.73
C ILE A 575 14.08 -9.92 17.94
N PRO A 576 13.74 -9.87 16.63
CA PRO A 576 13.82 -11.05 15.77
C PRO A 576 15.24 -11.65 15.77
N LEU A 577 15.33 -12.98 15.84
CA LEU A 577 16.60 -13.72 15.91
C LEU A 577 17.61 -13.33 14.80
N ARG A 578 17.13 -13.11 13.56
CA ARG A 578 17.94 -12.61 12.43
C ARG A 578 18.63 -11.26 12.74
N GLN A 579 17.95 -10.37 13.48
CA GLN A 579 18.50 -9.08 13.89
C GLN A 579 19.54 -9.25 15.01
N ALA A 580 19.35 -10.17 15.96
CA ALA A 580 20.36 -10.49 16.96
C ALA A 580 21.66 -11.01 16.33
N ARG A 581 21.55 -11.92 15.34
CA ARG A 581 22.70 -12.40 14.53
C ARG A 581 23.41 -11.24 13.82
N GLN A 582 22.63 -10.36 13.17
CA GLN A 582 23.15 -9.21 12.43
C GLN A 582 23.81 -8.18 13.37
N MET A 583 23.29 -7.99 14.59
CA MET A 583 23.89 -7.13 15.61
C MET A 583 25.23 -7.69 16.10
N LEU A 584 25.34 -8.99 16.38
CA LEU A 584 26.63 -9.62 16.70
C LEU A 584 27.64 -9.39 15.56
N ALA A 585 27.25 -9.64 14.30
CA ALA A 585 28.14 -9.46 13.15
C ALA A 585 28.67 -8.01 13.00
N HIS A 586 27.81 -6.99 13.16
CA HIS A 586 28.25 -5.59 13.17
C HIS A 586 29.15 -5.27 14.38
N THR A 587 28.89 -5.88 15.53
CA THR A 587 29.68 -5.66 16.75
C THR A 587 31.08 -6.26 16.62
N LEU A 588 31.21 -7.44 16.01
CA LEU A 588 32.49 -8.05 15.68
C LEU A 588 33.27 -7.20 14.66
N LEU A 589 32.60 -6.66 13.63
CA LEU A 589 33.21 -5.72 12.69
C LEU A 589 33.65 -4.41 13.36
N LYS A 590 32.83 -3.83 14.25
CA LYS A 590 33.19 -2.64 15.07
C LYS A 590 34.44 -2.91 15.91
N CYS A 591 34.52 -4.08 16.55
CA CYS A 591 35.72 -4.48 17.31
C CYS A 591 36.92 -4.72 16.39
N GLY A 592 36.72 -5.27 15.18
CA GLY A 592 37.76 -5.41 14.16
C GLY A 592 38.31 -4.07 13.66
N HIS A 593 37.44 -3.07 13.47
CA HIS A 593 37.88 -1.71 13.18
C HIS A 593 38.68 -1.09 14.33
N ALA A 594 38.20 -1.22 15.57
CA ALA A 594 38.93 -0.72 16.74
C ALA A 594 40.31 -1.39 16.91
N ALA A 595 40.43 -2.68 16.57
CA ALA A 595 41.68 -3.44 16.57
C ALA A 595 42.59 -3.17 15.35
N HIS A 596 42.09 -2.50 14.31
CA HIS A 596 42.82 -2.19 13.08
C HIS A 596 43.28 -0.72 13.01
N VAL A 597 42.79 0.15 13.89
CA VAL A 597 43.32 1.52 14.01
C VAL A 597 44.74 1.45 14.57
N THR A 598 45.72 1.74 13.71
CA THR A 598 47.10 1.96 14.12
C THR A 598 47.23 3.34 14.77
N ASP A 599 47.48 3.39 16.08
CA ASP A 599 48.14 4.55 16.68
C ASP A 599 49.50 4.78 16.00
N GLU A 600 49.95 6.03 15.88
CA GLU A 600 51.16 6.36 15.11
C GLU A 600 52.41 5.65 15.68
N PRO A 601 53.17 4.90 14.85
CA PRO A 601 54.19 3.98 15.35
C PRO A 601 55.45 4.72 15.82
N PHE A 602 55.58 4.91 17.13
CA PHE A 602 56.87 5.22 17.76
C PHE A 602 57.81 4.00 17.64
N LEU A 603 58.95 4.21 16.99
CA LEU A 603 59.88 3.16 16.50
C LEU A 603 60.71 2.51 17.62
N LEU A 604 60.10 1.77 18.56
CA LEU A 604 60.81 1.21 19.73
C LEU A 604 60.53 -0.25 20.12
N ASP A 605 59.61 -0.99 19.46
CA ASP A 605 59.47 -2.45 19.63
C ASP A 605 58.84 -3.09 18.37
N GLU A 606 59.66 -3.60 17.45
CA GLU A 606 59.18 -4.31 16.26
C GLU A 606 58.55 -5.67 16.62
N ASP A 607 59.16 -6.42 17.55
CA ASP A 607 58.67 -7.71 18.06
C ASP A 607 57.25 -7.63 18.64
N ARG A 608 56.91 -6.53 19.32
CA ARG A 608 55.55 -6.30 19.85
C ARG A 608 54.57 -6.02 18.73
N GLN A 609 54.95 -5.19 17.75
CA GLN A 609 54.08 -4.90 16.61
C GLN A 609 53.79 -6.15 15.76
N GLU A 610 54.70 -7.12 15.65
CA GLU A 610 54.40 -8.40 15.01
C GLU A 610 53.46 -9.28 15.85
N GLN A 611 53.65 -9.33 17.17
CA GLN A 611 52.75 -10.05 18.09
C GLN A 611 51.33 -9.47 18.09
N ASP A 612 51.19 -8.14 18.14
CA ASP A 612 49.89 -7.47 18.08
C ASP A 612 49.19 -7.71 16.73
N LYS A 613 49.91 -7.62 15.60
CA LYS A 613 49.36 -7.96 14.26
C LYS A 613 48.87 -9.41 14.19
N ALA A 614 49.61 -10.35 14.79
CA ALA A 614 49.19 -11.76 14.86
C ALA A 614 47.90 -11.93 15.70
N LEU A 615 47.82 -11.29 16.86
CA LEU A 615 46.61 -11.32 17.72
C LEU A 615 45.39 -10.70 17.02
N VAL A 616 45.57 -9.62 16.25
CA VAL A 616 44.50 -9.00 15.45
C VAL A 616 44.11 -9.89 14.26
N HIS A 617 45.07 -10.54 13.58
CA HIS A 617 44.78 -11.51 12.53
C HIS A 617 43.95 -12.69 13.06
N ASP A 618 44.37 -13.31 14.17
CA ASP A 618 43.66 -14.43 14.81
C ASP A 618 42.25 -14.03 15.25
N TYR A 619 42.09 -12.83 15.81
CA TYR A 619 40.76 -12.29 16.13
C TYR A 619 39.87 -12.13 14.88
N LEU A 620 40.41 -11.60 13.77
CA LEU A 620 39.64 -11.40 12.55
C LEU A 620 39.29 -12.75 11.88
N ALA A 621 40.21 -13.71 11.86
CA ALA A 621 39.96 -15.07 11.41
C ALA A 621 38.83 -15.75 12.22
N PHE A 622 38.88 -15.59 13.54
CA PHE A 622 37.84 -16.04 14.47
C PHE A 622 36.49 -15.35 14.20
N ALA A 623 36.46 -14.03 14.03
CA ALA A 623 35.25 -13.28 13.74
C ALA A 623 34.58 -13.70 12.41
N VAL A 624 35.37 -13.90 11.35
CA VAL A 624 34.88 -14.45 10.06
C VAL A 624 34.27 -15.83 10.26
N ARG A 625 34.94 -16.71 11.01
CA ARG A 625 34.45 -18.07 11.30
C ARG A 625 33.12 -18.03 12.05
N THR A 626 33.03 -17.25 13.14
CA THR A 626 31.80 -17.11 13.94
C THR A 626 30.63 -16.52 13.14
N VAL A 627 30.87 -15.50 12.30
CA VAL A 627 29.81 -14.95 11.43
C VAL A 627 29.31 -15.99 10.43
N ARG A 628 30.17 -16.89 9.94
CA ARG A 628 29.76 -18.02 9.08
C ARG A 628 29.01 -19.10 9.87
N GLU A 629 29.52 -19.53 11.02
CA GLU A 629 28.91 -20.54 11.91
C GLU A 629 27.47 -20.15 12.34
N VAL A 630 27.27 -18.89 12.75
CA VAL A 630 25.98 -18.35 13.24
C VAL A 630 24.86 -18.36 12.19
N TYR A 631 25.22 -18.40 10.90
CA TYR A 631 24.29 -18.45 9.76
C TYR A 631 24.24 -19.83 9.06
N ALA A 632 25.26 -20.68 9.20
CA ALA A 632 25.43 -21.92 8.44
C ALA A 632 24.27 -22.93 8.56
N ALA A 633 23.59 -22.97 9.70
CA ALA A 633 22.46 -23.85 9.98
C ALA A 633 21.08 -23.19 9.76
N THR A 634 21.00 -22.14 8.93
CA THR A 634 19.83 -21.25 8.89
C THR A 634 19.37 -20.93 7.47
N ALA A 635 18.10 -20.57 7.31
CA ALA A 635 17.56 -20.02 6.07
C ALA A 635 17.78 -18.48 5.94
N ASP A 636 18.54 -17.86 6.85
CA ASP A 636 18.87 -16.43 6.78
C ASP A 636 20.02 -16.21 5.78
N THR A 637 19.93 -15.14 4.98
CA THR A 637 21.03 -14.72 4.10
C THR A 637 22.23 -14.22 4.92
N LEU A 638 23.40 -14.84 4.73
CA LEU A 638 24.68 -14.38 5.28
C LEU A 638 24.92 -12.88 4.96
N PRO A 639 25.38 -12.06 5.92
CA PRO A 639 25.62 -10.62 5.69
C PRO A 639 26.94 -10.38 4.94
N ARG A 640 26.97 -10.76 3.65
CA ARG A 640 28.19 -10.85 2.82
C ARG A 640 29.10 -9.63 2.87
N GLY A 641 28.55 -8.41 2.94
CA GLY A 641 29.35 -7.18 3.07
C GLY A 641 30.20 -7.14 4.34
N ILE A 642 29.63 -7.53 5.49
CA ILE A 642 30.34 -7.62 6.76
C ILE A 642 31.42 -8.72 6.69
N THR A 643 31.08 -9.87 6.11
CA THR A 643 32.02 -10.98 5.92
C THR A 643 33.20 -10.58 5.02
N ALA A 644 32.94 -9.86 3.93
CA ALA A 644 33.96 -9.35 3.01
C ALA A 644 34.85 -8.30 3.67
N GLU A 645 34.28 -7.35 4.42
CA GLU A 645 35.03 -6.31 5.12
C GLU A 645 35.94 -6.93 6.21
N LEU A 646 35.44 -7.91 6.98
CA LEU A 646 36.26 -8.68 7.93
C LEU A 646 37.40 -9.45 7.24
N LEU A 647 37.14 -10.10 6.10
CA LEU A 647 38.15 -10.80 5.30
C LEU A 647 39.23 -9.84 4.74
N LEU A 648 38.86 -8.63 4.36
CA LEU A 648 39.80 -7.61 3.88
C LEU A 648 40.69 -7.10 5.02
N LEU A 649 40.10 -6.77 6.17
CA LEU A 649 40.86 -6.41 7.39
C LEU A 649 41.85 -7.53 7.76
N GLN A 650 41.41 -8.79 7.72
CA GLN A 650 42.28 -9.95 7.99
C GLN A 650 43.45 -10.00 6.99
N SER A 651 43.17 -9.81 5.69
CA SER A 651 44.18 -9.86 4.63
C SER A 651 45.28 -8.79 4.77
N LEU A 652 44.96 -7.63 5.34
CA LEU A 652 45.90 -6.54 5.57
C LEU A 652 46.83 -6.80 6.77
N GLN A 653 46.43 -7.64 7.73
CA GLN A 653 47.30 -8.09 8.82
C GLN A 653 48.22 -9.26 8.43
N THR A 654 47.95 -9.93 7.30
CA THR A 654 48.74 -11.08 6.85
C THR A 654 50.07 -10.66 6.22
N THR A 655 51.18 -11.16 6.76
CA THR A 655 52.55 -10.94 6.21
C THR A 655 52.82 -11.77 4.94
N GLN A 656 52.16 -12.92 4.77
CA GLN A 656 52.29 -13.77 3.59
C GLN A 656 51.46 -13.25 2.40
N THR A 657 52.15 -12.85 1.33
CA THR A 657 51.53 -12.27 0.12
C THR A 657 50.49 -13.17 -0.54
N GLY A 658 50.78 -14.48 -0.67
CA GLY A 658 49.85 -15.44 -1.28
C GLY A 658 48.56 -15.66 -0.46
N GLU A 659 48.64 -15.58 0.86
CA GLU A 659 47.46 -15.71 1.74
C GLU A 659 46.66 -14.40 1.81
N ARG A 660 47.33 -13.25 1.84
CA ARG A 660 46.72 -11.93 1.66
C ARG A 660 45.91 -11.85 0.36
N GLN A 661 46.50 -12.27 -0.76
CA GLN A 661 45.80 -12.35 -2.05
C GLN A 661 44.63 -13.35 -2.02
N ARG A 662 44.78 -14.52 -1.37
CA ARG A 662 43.69 -15.50 -1.21
C ARG A 662 42.49 -14.91 -0.47
N LEU A 663 42.72 -14.26 0.67
CA LEU A 663 41.67 -13.65 1.51
C LEU A 663 40.97 -12.49 0.80
N ALA A 664 41.73 -11.63 0.12
CA ALA A 664 41.16 -10.54 -0.68
C ALA A 664 40.30 -11.05 -1.85
N LEU A 665 40.75 -12.08 -2.57
CA LEU A 665 39.94 -12.74 -3.61
C LEU A 665 38.69 -13.44 -3.05
N GLU A 666 38.73 -13.92 -1.82
CA GLU A 666 37.56 -14.48 -1.12
C GLU A 666 36.55 -13.39 -0.76
N ALA A 667 37.02 -12.24 -0.24
CA ALA A 667 36.18 -11.06 0.00
C ALA A 667 35.51 -10.57 -1.30
N MET A 668 36.23 -10.49 -2.42
CA MET A 668 35.66 -10.11 -3.72
C MET A 668 34.55 -11.06 -4.20
N ARG A 669 34.62 -12.37 -3.88
CA ARG A 669 33.54 -13.33 -4.19
C ARG A 669 32.30 -13.10 -3.32
N GLU A 670 32.48 -12.75 -2.04
CA GLU A 670 31.36 -12.39 -1.15
C GLU A 670 30.69 -11.07 -1.62
N LEU A 671 31.48 -10.08 -2.06
CA LEU A 671 30.97 -8.82 -2.63
C LEU A 671 30.19 -9.05 -3.94
N ALA A 672 30.71 -9.83 -4.88
CA ALA A 672 30.04 -10.13 -6.16
C ALA A 672 28.73 -10.94 -6.00
N CYS A 673 28.63 -11.71 -4.92
CA CYS A 673 27.39 -12.39 -4.51
C CYS A 673 26.45 -11.52 -3.66
N GLY A 674 26.82 -10.26 -3.38
CA GLY A 674 26.05 -9.28 -2.61
C GLY A 674 25.14 -8.37 -3.45
N GLN A 675 24.80 -7.21 -2.88
CA GLN A 675 24.16 -6.10 -3.58
C GLN A 675 25.24 -5.08 -4.00
N ALA A 676 25.09 -4.43 -5.15
CA ALA A 676 26.06 -3.43 -5.63
C ALA A 676 26.27 -2.26 -4.65
N SER A 677 25.22 -1.88 -3.90
CA SER A 677 25.25 -0.86 -2.83
C SER A 677 26.19 -1.18 -1.65
N ILE A 678 26.73 -2.41 -1.56
CA ILE A 678 27.72 -2.80 -0.57
C ILE A 678 29.13 -2.31 -0.97
N VAL A 679 29.41 -2.12 -2.26
CA VAL A 679 30.72 -1.67 -2.76
C VAL A 679 30.88 -0.18 -2.48
N THR A 680 31.51 0.15 -1.35
CA THR A 680 31.84 1.53 -0.97
C THR A 680 33.26 1.90 -1.40
N PRO A 681 33.60 3.20 -1.54
CA PRO A 681 34.98 3.63 -1.83
C PRO A 681 36.00 3.07 -0.84
N ARG A 682 35.65 2.95 0.45
CA ARG A 682 36.51 2.34 1.47
C ARG A 682 36.75 0.84 1.24
N ILE A 683 35.80 0.11 0.65
CA ILE A 683 35.99 -1.30 0.26
C ILE A 683 36.84 -1.41 -1.02
N ILE A 684 36.72 -0.45 -1.95
CA ILE A 684 37.60 -0.36 -3.13
C ILE A 684 39.05 -0.10 -2.69
N ASP A 685 39.27 0.84 -1.76
CA ASP A 685 40.56 1.12 -1.12
C ASP A 685 41.13 -0.11 -0.40
N LEU A 686 40.36 -0.75 0.50
CA LEU A 686 40.80 -1.97 1.20
C LEU A 686 41.19 -3.12 0.23
N VAL A 687 40.47 -3.29 -0.90
CA VAL A 687 40.82 -4.29 -1.94
C VAL A 687 42.06 -3.85 -2.74
N SER A 688 42.18 -2.57 -3.08
CA SER A 688 43.35 -1.93 -3.72
C SER A 688 44.61 -2.19 -2.90
N GLN A 689 44.59 -1.84 -1.61
CA GLN A 689 45.66 -2.10 -0.66
C GLN A 689 45.96 -3.59 -0.52
N ALA A 690 44.93 -4.44 -0.37
CA ALA A 690 45.14 -5.87 -0.14
C ALA A 690 45.80 -6.58 -1.33
N LEU A 691 45.42 -6.23 -2.56
CA LEU A 691 45.93 -6.84 -3.81
C LEU A 691 47.13 -6.12 -4.44
N SER A 692 47.48 -4.92 -3.96
CA SER A 692 48.46 -4.01 -4.58
C SER A 692 48.08 -3.61 -6.02
N LEU A 693 46.82 -3.26 -6.24
CA LEU A 693 46.26 -2.79 -7.51
C LEU A 693 45.81 -1.32 -7.39
N THR A 694 45.63 -0.60 -8.50
CA THR A 694 45.04 0.75 -8.44
C THR A 694 43.52 0.66 -8.22
N GLU A 695 42.97 1.66 -7.52
CA GLU A 695 41.53 1.77 -7.25
C GLU A 695 40.68 1.70 -8.53
N GLU A 696 41.14 2.31 -9.63
CA GLU A 696 40.46 2.27 -10.93
C GLU A 696 40.28 0.83 -11.46
N HIS A 697 41.32 -0.01 -11.38
CA HIS A 697 41.23 -1.42 -11.78
C HIS A 697 40.29 -2.20 -10.86
N VAL A 698 40.32 -1.93 -9.55
CA VAL A 698 39.44 -2.56 -8.57
C VAL A 698 37.98 -2.15 -8.80
N GLN A 699 37.73 -0.87 -9.07
CA GLN A 699 36.40 -0.33 -9.36
C GLN A 699 35.83 -0.94 -10.65
N GLY A 700 36.57 -0.94 -11.75
CA GLY A 700 36.14 -1.57 -13.00
C GLY A 700 35.86 -3.07 -12.85
N VAL A 701 36.67 -3.79 -12.05
CA VAL A 701 36.46 -5.22 -11.79
C VAL A 701 35.25 -5.48 -10.87
N LEU A 702 35.01 -4.67 -9.84
CA LEU A 702 33.89 -4.85 -8.90
C LEU A 702 32.55 -4.29 -9.40
N MET A 703 32.56 -3.29 -10.28
CA MET A 703 31.35 -2.68 -10.85
C MET A 703 31.03 -3.30 -12.21
N ASP A 704 31.89 -3.11 -13.20
CA ASP A 704 31.64 -3.52 -14.60
C ASP A 704 31.89 -5.02 -14.81
N GLY A 705 32.91 -5.57 -14.14
CA GLY A 705 33.25 -6.99 -14.12
C GLY A 705 32.36 -7.84 -13.19
N SER A 706 31.42 -7.23 -12.46
CA SER A 706 30.62 -7.84 -11.39
C SER A 706 29.92 -9.14 -11.79
N ALA A 707 29.32 -9.20 -12.99
CA ALA A 707 28.63 -10.39 -13.49
C ALA A 707 29.58 -11.59 -13.66
N GLN A 708 30.77 -11.38 -14.21
CA GLN A 708 31.76 -12.45 -14.40
C GLN A 708 32.39 -12.90 -13.08
N LEU A 709 32.57 -11.99 -12.12
CA LEU A 709 32.98 -12.36 -10.76
C LEU A 709 31.92 -13.21 -10.07
N ARG A 710 30.65 -12.83 -10.19
CA ARG A 710 29.51 -13.55 -9.59
C ARG A 710 29.38 -14.96 -10.17
N GLU A 711 29.50 -15.12 -11.49
CA GLU A 711 29.50 -16.43 -12.15
C GLU A 711 30.63 -17.33 -11.62
N LYS A 712 31.86 -16.81 -11.58
CA LYS A 712 33.04 -17.53 -11.05
C LYS A 712 32.92 -17.85 -9.56
N ALA A 713 32.30 -16.96 -8.76
CA ALA A 713 32.03 -17.20 -7.36
C ALA A 713 31.04 -18.36 -7.15
N LEU A 714 29.92 -18.37 -7.88
CA LEU A 714 28.93 -19.45 -7.85
C LEU A 714 29.54 -20.80 -8.28
N GLN A 715 30.25 -20.84 -9.41
CA GLN A 715 30.97 -22.03 -9.90
C GLN A 715 32.06 -22.54 -8.92
N SER A 716 32.58 -21.67 -8.04
CA SER A 716 33.51 -22.08 -6.97
C SER A 716 32.78 -22.64 -5.75
N SER A 717 31.57 -22.14 -5.44
CA SER A 717 30.74 -22.62 -4.34
C SER A 717 30.25 -24.06 -4.59
N GLU A 718 29.84 -24.39 -5.83
CA GLU A 718 29.45 -25.75 -6.23
C GLU A 718 30.57 -26.79 -6.08
N LYS A 719 31.84 -26.36 -6.03
CA LYS A 719 33.02 -27.23 -5.89
C LYS A 719 33.49 -27.39 -4.44
N HIS A 720 33.16 -26.45 -3.56
CA HIS A 720 33.48 -26.53 -2.12
C HIS A 720 32.33 -27.11 -1.27
N LEU A 721 31.08 -26.94 -1.68
CA LEU A 721 29.92 -27.54 -1.04
C LEU A 721 29.39 -28.68 -1.91
N GLY A 722 29.67 -29.93 -1.50
CA GLY A 722 29.13 -31.15 -2.14
C GLY A 722 27.62 -31.37 -1.96
N LEU A 723 26.86 -30.28 -1.81
CA LEU A 723 25.41 -30.27 -1.62
C LEU A 723 24.74 -29.90 -2.94
N ARG A 724 24.11 -30.88 -3.59
CA ARG A 724 23.15 -30.62 -4.66
C ARG A 724 21.94 -29.88 -4.08
N ALA A 725 21.89 -28.56 -4.21
CA ALA A 725 20.63 -27.85 -4.25
C ALA A 725 19.82 -28.36 -5.47
N PRO A 726 18.50 -28.60 -5.36
CA PRO A 726 17.70 -29.04 -6.50
C PRO A 726 17.60 -27.91 -7.54
N CYS A 727 18.02 -28.21 -8.77
CA CYS A 727 18.19 -27.21 -9.83
C CYS A 727 16.84 -26.72 -10.36
N LEU A 728 16.48 -25.46 -10.11
CA LEU A 728 15.32 -24.80 -10.75
C LEU A 728 15.71 -23.93 -11.97
N GLU A 729 16.99 -23.59 -12.13
CA GLU A 729 17.49 -22.69 -13.19
C GLU A 729 17.92 -23.41 -14.49
N ARG A 730 17.19 -24.46 -14.91
CA ARG A 730 17.43 -25.19 -16.18
C ARG A 730 16.18 -25.42 -17.03
N VAL A 731 15.11 -24.66 -16.81
CA VAL A 731 13.86 -24.72 -17.59
C VAL A 731 13.65 -23.47 -18.47
N PHE A 732 14.48 -22.43 -18.30
CA PHE A 732 14.37 -21.17 -19.06
C PHE A 732 15.71 -20.74 -19.67
N LEU A 733 16.01 -21.32 -20.84
CA LEU A 733 16.84 -20.78 -21.92
C LEU A 733 16.08 -21.02 -23.23
#